data_AF-A0A2Z3GX84-F1
#
_entry.id   AF-A0A2Z3GX84-F1
#
_cell.length_a   1.000
_cell.length_b   1.000
_cell.length_c   1.000
_cell.angle_alpha   90.00
_cell.angle_beta   90.00
_cell.angle_gamma   90.00
#
_symmetry.space_group_name_H-M   'P 1'
#
loop_
_entity.id
_entity.type
_entity.pdbx_description
1 polymer ?
#
loop_
_entity_poly.entity_id
_entity_poly.type
_entity_poly.pdbx_seq_one_letter_code
_entity_poly.pdbx_strand_id
1 'polypeptide(L)'
;MRVPGLDTQTLSVTEFVGADAGTPTHDMLRWIGTQGETEAWSATVTATIPDWPNCSGHFLFCHRVTMHQSPVTFLEGLTLVVSISPRVCDTHLLTEAVRPWLVEPPPSAGGSMLGVLRTLSRSPRPRELETTGLSMNRAWTLAAFVTVAAALLTAQASGQPKPPAAVPAVADPLRTALEKRGYVAVPLSEDEGPRFTVACRVGNKPCRLLLDTGAETSTLDAAFVKNLGLKPGGELPSVGIGGIEKGHEVSVRGLLIGDFDTRTMAHTLPLRSVDLSARNPARDRRKHERIEGVLGDGGLKLTAAVIDYPNRTLYLRTPLAGLWPEIEGRWVATGGQEDGRVRPIDPKAPPRLEFKDRRLYLTDGTKRHTFGLHVRPEADHYTLVFFDPEKELAKELKYEAGGLLKVSGGKLTVCLCLDPLKAKKGEEFPEDFKTATGSGHLLLEFQRENAAGRPLAAPDPLRTVLEKRGYVAVPLTEEEGGWGFIVGCKCGTEAARLLLDTGAEVSALDASVVKKLGLKPGREVTGVGTGGELDGAEVSLRGLSLGDFDTRTTTDTITLAAFDFSAMNNALVQRRKARPINGLLGQAHLRSYAAVIDYAAPALYLRTPLAGLWPAVEGRWVATEGQEDGRARPIDAAAPPRLEFKNRTLQLTDGKKQYRFGVHVLPVKNGHAMWLFDPEKELAKELDYQAVGILKVVDGRLTVCLCLDLATAAKGMPDDFKAPAGSGRLVLEFRREK
;
A
#
# COMPACT_ATOMS: atom_id res chain seq x y z
N MET A 1 21.17 22.25 8.74
CA MET A 1 20.45 20.97 8.95
C MET A 1 19.18 21.01 8.13
N ARG A 2 19.01 20.12 7.15
CA ARG A 2 17.73 19.93 6.44
C ARG A 2 16.90 18.93 7.25
N VAL A 3 15.68 19.31 7.61
CA VAL A 3 14.68 18.40 8.18
C VAL A 3 13.91 17.78 7.00
N PRO A 4 13.88 16.45 6.82
CA PRO A 4 13.03 15.80 5.82
C PRO A 4 11.60 15.69 6.35
N GLY A 5 10.58 16.02 5.53
CA GLY A 5 9.19 15.58 5.80
C GLY A 5 8.08 16.63 5.86
N LEU A 6 8.18 17.79 5.21
CA LEU A 6 6.98 18.63 4.96
C LEU A 6 6.63 18.62 3.47
N ASP A 7 5.47 18.05 3.14
CA ASP A 7 4.80 18.19 1.85
C ASP A 7 4.21 19.61 1.76
N THR A 8 4.73 20.44 0.86
CA THR A 8 4.20 21.78 0.60
C THR A 8 3.33 21.85 -0.66
N GLN A 9 2.82 20.72 -1.18
CA GLN A 9 2.16 20.70 -2.49
C GLN A 9 0.84 19.92 -2.59
N THR A 10 0.17 19.57 -1.48
CA THR A 10 -1.17 18.99 -1.58
C THR A 10 -2.23 20.08 -1.82
N LEU A 11 -2.77 20.13 -3.05
CA LEU A 11 -3.87 21.01 -3.45
C LEU A 11 -5.20 20.25 -3.25
N SER A 12 -5.92 20.50 -2.18
CA SER A 12 -7.32 20.05 -2.06
C SER A 12 -8.24 21.11 -2.65
N VAL A 13 -8.87 20.81 -3.79
CA VAL A 13 -9.94 21.64 -4.36
C VAL A 13 -11.27 21.09 -3.86
N THR A 14 -12.00 21.89 -3.09
CA THR A 14 -13.41 21.63 -2.75
C THR A 14 -14.26 22.46 -3.70
N GLU A 15 -15.13 21.83 -4.50
CA GLU A 15 -16.15 22.56 -5.28
C GLU A 15 -17.29 22.99 -4.36
N PHE A 16 -17.78 24.22 -4.51
CA PHE A 16 -18.87 24.78 -3.72
C PHE A 16 -20.09 25.13 -4.58
N VAL A 17 -21.28 25.02 -3.98
CA VAL A 17 -22.57 25.48 -4.54
C VAL A 17 -22.78 26.93 -4.10
N GLY A 18 -23.19 27.80 -5.03
CA GLY A 18 -23.16 29.26 -4.88
C GLY A 18 -24.01 29.82 -3.73
N ALA A 19 -23.56 30.95 -3.18
CA ALA A 19 -24.30 31.80 -2.26
C ALA A 19 -24.82 33.05 -2.98
N ASP A 20 -25.91 33.63 -2.50
CA ASP A 20 -26.50 34.87 -3.02
C ASP A 20 -25.62 36.09 -2.72
N ALA A 21 -25.55 37.04 -3.66
CA ALA A 21 -24.79 38.28 -3.52
C ALA A 21 -25.18 39.05 -2.24
N GLY A 22 -24.20 39.63 -1.55
CA GLY A 22 -24.40 40.40 -0.32
C GLY A 22 -24.51 39.59 0.98
N THR A 23 -24.50 38.25 0.93
CA THR A 23 -24.57 37.41 2.14
C THR A 23 -23.17 36.97 2.59
N PRO A 24 -22.76 37.20 3.86
CA PRO A 24 -21.51 36.65 4.36
C PRO A 24 -21.60 35.12 4.48
N THR A 25 -20.64 34.40 3.90
CA THR A 25 -20.50 32.96 4.14
C THR A 25 -19.42 32.72 5.20
N HIS A 26 -19.71 31.81 6.12
CA HIS A 26 -18.79 31.39 7.18
C HIS A 26 -18.37 29.95 6.91
N ASP A 27 -17.11 29.76 6.52
CA ASP A 27 -16.64 28.46 6.07
C ASP A 27 -15.52 27.96 6.99
N MET A 28 -15.68 26.72 7.45
CA MET A 28 -14.74 26.06 8.36
C MET A 28 -13.80 25.15 7.57
N LEU A 29 -12.56 25.59 7.39
CA LEU A 29 -11.50 24.77 6.81
C LEU A 29 -11.02 23.78 7.87
N ARG A 30 -11.02 22.49 7.53
CA ARG A 30 -10.54 21.41 8.42
C ARG A 30 -9.33 20.74 7.78
N TRP A 31 -8.22 20.66 8.52
CA TRP A 31 -7.02 19.94 8.08
C TRP A 31 -7.00 18.55 8.73
N ILE A 32 -6.80 17.51 7.92
CA ILE A 32 -6.49 16.15 8.37
C ILE A 32 -5.07 15.83 7.88
N GLY A 33 -4.12 15.69 8.81
CA GLY A 33 -2.74 15.33 8.49
C GLY A 33 -2.64 13.90 7.97
N THR A 34 -1.79 13.65 6.98
CA THR A 34 -1.57 12.32 6.37
C THR A 34 -0.59 11.43 7.15
N GLN A 35 -0.15 11.85 8.33
CA GLN A 35 0.73 11.07 9.21
C GLN A 35 0.25 11.06 10.66
N GLY A 36 -0.74 10.22 10.97
CA GLY A 36 -0.97 9.70 12.33
C GLY A 36 -1.25 10.72 13.45
N GLU A 37 -1.55 11.97 13.16
CA GLU A 37 -1.93 12.97 14.17
C GLU A 37 -3.38 12.76 14.61
N THR A 38 -3.62 12.73 15.92
CA THR A 38 -4.92 12.37 16.52
C THR A 38 -5.88 13.55 16.69
N GLU A 39 -5.52 14.77 16.31
CA GLU A 39 -6.39 15.94 16.46
C GLU A 39 -6.46 16.78 15.17
N ALA A 40 -7.69 17.01 14.70
CA ALA A 40 -7.97 17.89 13.57
C ALA A 40 -8.02 19.35 14.04
N TRP A 41 -7.30 20.23 13.35
CA TRP A 41 -7.46 21.68 13.54
C TRP A 41 -8.46 22.24 12.52
N SER A 42 -9.23 23.25 12.94
CA SER A 42 -10.11 24.02 12.05
C SER A 42 -9.86 25.52 12.14
N ALA A 43 -10.05 26.21 11.02
CA ALA A 43 -10.04 27.67 10.94
C ALA A 43 -11.28 28.15 10.19
N THR A 44 -11.97 29.17 10.72
CA THR A 44 -13.12 29.78 10.05
C THR A 44 -12.64 30.95 9.21
N VAL A 45 -12.91 30.90 7.90
CA VAL A 45 -12.70 32.03 6.99
C VAL A 45 -14.05 32.63 6.65
N THR A 46 -14.15 33.96 6.72
CA THR A 46 -15.34 34.70 6.28
C THR A 46 -14.99 35.49 5.04
N ALA A 47 -15.75 35.31 3.97
CA ALA A 47 -15.65 36.12 2.76
C ALA A 47 -17.01 36.76 2.47
N THR A 48 -17.00 37.98 1.95
CA THR A 48 -18.21 38.70 1.51
C THR A 48 -18.10 38.95 0.02
N ILE A 49 -19.06 38.45 -0.75
CA ILE A 49 -19.13 38.68 -2.19
C ILE A 49 -19.66 40.11 -2.40
N PRO A 50 -18.93 41.01 -3.10
CA PRO A 50 -19.42 42.34 -3.39
C PRO A 50 -20.67 42.29 -4.28
N ASP A 51 -21.59 43.21 -4.05
CA ASP A 51 -22.83 43.32 -4.82
C ASP A 51 -22.53 43.86 -6.22
N TRP A 52 -22.54 42.98 -7.23
CA TRP A 52 -22.28 43.34 -8.64
C TRP A 52 -23.57 43.26 -9.44
N PRO A 53 -24.06 44.36 -10.03
CA PRO A 53 -25.28 44.33 -10.85
C PRO A 53 -25.06 43.41 -12.06
N ASN A 54 -25.95 42.42 -12.25
CA ASN A 54 -26.07 41.54 -13.42
C ASN A 54 -25.05 40.39 -13.60
N CYS A 55 -24.47 39.84 -12.53
CA CYS A 55 -23.66 38.61 -12.63
C CYS A 55 -24.35 37.39 -11.98
N SER A 56 -24.94 36.50 -12.77
CA SER A 56 -25.27 35.13 -12.35
C SER A 56 -24.20 34.16 -12.89
N GLY A 57 -23.28 33.70 -12.04
CA GLY A 57 -22.20 32.80 -12.44
C GLY A 57 -21.57 32.04 -11.28
N HIS A 58 -21.05 30.84 -11.56
CA HIS A 58 -20.29 30.04 -10.60
C HIS A 58 -18.87 30.61 -10.46
N PHE A 59 -18.49 31.03 -9.24
CA PHE A 59 -17.13 31.47 -8.93
C PHE A 59 -16.32 30.29 -8.37
N LEU A 60 -15.20 29.98 -9.00
CA LEU A 60 -14.25 29.00 -8.49
C LEU A 60 -13.17 29.75 -7.68
N PHE A 61 -13.14 29.55 -6.36
CA PHE A 61 -12.07 30.06 -5.52
C PHE A 61 -10.97 29.00 -5.40
N CYS A 62 -9.76 29.35 -5.84
CA CYS A 62 -8.59 28.50 -5.67
C CYS A 62 -7.64 29.22 -4.69
N HIS A 63 -7.41 28.62 -3.53
CA HIS A 63 -6.51 29.17 -2.52
C HIS A 63 -5.12 28.52 -2.62
N ARG A 64 -4.08 29.35 -2.68
CA ARG A 64 -2.69 28.91 -2.51
C ARG A 64 -2.17 29.44 -1.19
N VAL A 65 -1.96 28.55 -0.22
CA VAL A 65 -1.29 28.90 1.05
C VAL A 65 0.20 28.63 0.88
N THR A 66 1.03 29.64 1.10
CA THR A 66 2.49 29.50 1.06
C THR A 66 3.02 29.88 2.43
N MET A 67 3.66 28.94 3.14
CA MET A 67 4.40 29.27 4.37
C MET A 67 5.85 29.58 4.01
N HIS A 68 6.35 30.74 4.45
CA HIS A 68 7.77 31.05 4.39
C HIS A 68 8.43 30.67 5.72
N GLN A 69 9.46 29.83 5.66
CA GLN A 69 10.37 29.66 6.80
C GLN A 69 11.42 30.77 6.76
N SER A 70 11.43 31.65 7.76
CA SER A 70 12.58 32.48 8.08
C SER A 70 13.26 31.90 9.32
N PRO A 71 14.61 31.79 9.36
CA PRO A 71 15.28 31.41 10.59
C PRO A 71 15.28 32.62 11.52
N VAL A 72 14.65 32.44 12.69
CA VAL A 72 14.63 33.31 13.88
C VAL A 72 13.39 34.24 14.02
N THR A 73 12.57 33.88 15.01
CA THR A 73 11.46 34.61 15.70
C THR A 73 10.13 34.92 14.97
N PHE A 74 9.05 34.50 15.66
CA PHE A 74 7.61 34.78 15.49
C PHE A 74 6.96 34.51 14.12
N LEU A 75 5.97 33.60 14.13
CA LEU A 75 5.04 33.35 13.04
C LEU A 75 4.13 34.59 12.84
N GLU A 76 4.49 35.45 11.89
CA GLU A 76 3.57 36.44 11.34
C GLU A 76 3.44 36.25 9.82
N GLY A 77 2.19 36.16 9.35
CA GLY A 77 1.84 36.32 7.93
C GLY A 77 1.32 35.07 7.24
N LEU A 78 -0.02 34.94 7.16
CA LEU A 78 -0.68 34.10 6.16
C LEU A 78 -0.97 35.00 4.94
N THR A 79 -0.37 34.72 3.79
CA THR A 79 -0.70 35.45 2.55
C THR A 79 -1.67 34.62 1.73
N LEU A 80 -2.90 35.13 1.55
CA LEU A 80 -3.93 34.52 0.72
C LEU A 80 -3.84 35.09 -0.70
N VAL A 81 -3.52 34.27 -1.69
CA VAL A 81 -3.61 34.67 -3.10
C VAL A 81 -4.89 34.08 -3.68
N VAL A 82 -5.81 34.95 -4.10
CA VAL A 82 -7.06 34.57 -4.77
C VAL A 82 -6.88 34.76 -6.27
N SER A 83 -7.01 33.67 -7.05
CA SER A 83 -7.04 33.72 -8.51
C SER A 83 -8.46 33.51 -9.00
N ILE A 84 -9.01 34.49 -9.71
CA ILE A 84 -10.36 34.42 -10.31
C ILE A 84 -10.19 34.13 -11.81
N SER A 85 -10.84 33.07 -12.31
CA SER A 85 -10.88 32.78 -13.75
C SER A 85 -12.28 33.06 -14.30
N PRO A 86 -12.49 34.10 -15.12
CA PRO A 86 -13.79 34.33 -15.73
C PRO A 86 -13.98 33.41 -16.93
N ARG A 87 -15.00 32.54 -16.88
CA ARG A 87 -15.69 32.12 -18.11
C ARG A 87 -16.85 33.10 -18.30
N VAL A 88 -16.73 33.95 -19.32
CA VAL A 88 -17.71 34.94 -19.80
C VAL A 88 -17.75 36.25 -18.98
N CYS A 89 -16.99 37.27 -19.42
CA CYS A 89 -17.35 38.71 -19.52
C CYS A 89 -16.13 39.57 -19.92
N ASP A 90 -16.40 40.69 -20.59
CA ASP A 90 -15.45 41.56 -21.31
C ASP A 90 -14.20 42.01 -20.53
N THR A 91 -13.03 41.90 -21.16
CA THR A 91 -11.69 42.12 -20.59
C THR A 91 -11.32 43.57 -20.28
N HIS A 92 -12.22 44.55 -20.41
CA HIS A 92 -11.90 45.97 -20.22
C HIS A 92 -12.15 46.53 -18.81
N LEU A 93 -12.88 45.83 -17.94
CA LEU A 93 -13.24 46.30 -16.58
C LEU A 93 -12.31 45.80 -15.45
N LEU A 94 -11.44 44.83 -15.70
CA LEU A 94 -10.61 44.19 -14.66
C LEU A 94 -9.32 44.97 -14.32
N THR A 95 -8.86 45.86 -15.18
CA THR A 95 -7.53 46.48 -15.06
C THR A 95 -7.49 47.69 -14.12
N GLU A 96 -8.63 48.28 -13.75
CA GLU A 96 -8.67 49.43 -12.82
C GLU A 96 -8.93 49.04 -11.35
N ALA A 97 -9.41 47.83 -11.06
CA ALA A 97 -9.88 47.46 -9.71
C ALA A 97 -8.83 46.81 -8.78
N VAL A 98 -7.62 46.48 -9.25
CA VAL A 98 -6.61 45.73 -8.45
C VAL A 98 -5.42 46.60 -8.00
N ARG A 99 -5.39 47.90 -8.36
CA ARG A 99 -4.27 48.79 -8.04
C ARG A 99 -3.97 49.09 -6.56
N PRO A 100 -4.88 48.94 -5.56
CA PRO A 100 -4.52 49.27 -4.17
C PRO A 100 -3.76 48.18 -3.38
N TRP A 101 -3.57 46.96 -3.92
CA TRP A 101 -3.14 45.79 -3.12
C TRP A 101 -1.76 45.21 -3.46
N LEU A 102 -0.85 46.03 -3.98
CA LEU A 102 0.56 45.65 -4.14
C LEU A 102 1.44 46.46 -3.19
N VAL A 103 1.94 45.80 -2.15
CA VAL A 103 3.00 46.32 -1.27
C VAL A 103 4.34 45.93 -1.91
N GLU A 104 5.16 46.90 -2.31
CA GLU A 104 6.52 46.66 -2.80
C GLU A 104 7.50 46.46 -1.62
N PRO A 105 8.46 45.51 -1.71
CA PRO A 105 9.52 45.35 -0.72
C PRO A 105 10.69 46.33 -0.95
N PRO A 106 11.48 46.66 0.09
CA PRO A 106 12.59 47.62 -0.03
C PRO A 106 13.81 47.03 -0.76
N PRO A 107 14.65 47.88 -1.42
CA PRO A 107 15.77 47.40 -2.23
C PRO A 107 17.07 47.29 -1.41
N SER A 108 17.76 46.15 -1.47
CA SER A 108 19.21 46.12 -1.25
C SER A 108 19.92 44.96 -1.94
N ALA A 109 20.85 45.35 -2.82
CA ALA A 109 22.11 44.69 -3.20
C ALA A 109 22.10 43.42 -4.07
N GLY A 110 22.18 43.63 -5.39
CA GLY A 110 23.31 43.14 -6.20
C GLY A 110 23.09 41.88 -7.04
N GLY A 111 22.91 42.04 -8.36
CA GLY A 111 23.15 40.96 -9.33
C GLY A 111 22.18 40.96 -10.50
N SER A 112 22.68 41.33 -11.67
CA SER A 112 21.99 41.64 -12.93
C SER A 112 21.25 40.47 -13.60
N MET A 113 20.08 40.76 -14.20
CA MET A 113 19.79 40.33 -15.57
C MET A 113 18.92 41.36 -16.32
N LEU A 114 19.43 41.79 -17.47
CA LEU A 114 18.79 42.65 -18.47
C LEU A 114 17.52 42.01 -19.04
N GLY A 115 16.56 42.84 -19.45
CA GLY A 115 15.75 42.53 -20.63
C GLY A 115 14.31 43.06 -20.70
N VAL A 116 14.15 44.37 -20.92
CA VAL A 116 13.28 44.99 -21.95
C VAL A 116 11.76 44.70 -21.87
N LEU A 117 10.87 45.67 -21.56
CA LEU A 117 10.32 46.64 -22.53
C LEU A 117 9.64 47.86 -21.87
N ARG A 118 9.77 49.01 -22.53
CA ARG A 118 9.37 50.37 -22.14
C ARG A 118 7.86 50.69 -22.32
N THR A 119 7.33 51.37 -21.30
CA THR A 119 6.38 52.51 -21.24
C THR A 119 5.73 53.10 -22.51
N LEU A 120 4.49 53.61 -22.38
CA LEU A 120 4.13 55.04 -22.59
C LEU A 120 2.71 55.43 -22.09
N SER A 121 2.68 56.34 -21.10
CA SER A 121 1.85 57.57 -20.95
C SER A 121 0.29 57.47 -20.97
N ARG A 122 -0.52 58.17 -20.16
CA ARG A 122 -0.56 59.59 -19.71
C ARG A 122 -1.48 59.73 -18.48
N SER A 123 -1.18 60.68 -17.59
CA SER A 123 -2.12 61.21 -16.58
C SER A 123 -3.10 62.21 -17.20
N PRO A 124 -4.19 62.59 -16.49
CA PRO A 124 -4.15 63.86 -15.76
C PRO A 124 -4.80 63.84 -14.35
N ARG A 125 -4.38 64.78 -13.50
CA ARG A 125 -4.91 65.15 -12.16
C ARG A 125 -6.11 66.15 -12.28
N PRO A 126 -6.59 66.79 -11.20
CA PRO A 126 -7.50 66.30 -10.15
C PRO A 126 -8.76 67.20 -10.02
N ARG A 127 -9.76 66.82 -9.21
CA ARG A 127 -10.75 67.78 -8.63
C ARG A 127 -11.12 67.40 -7.19
N GLU A 128 -11.10 68.42 -6.34
CA GLU A 128 -11.48 68.49 -4.92
C GLU A 128 -13.01 68.51 -4.69
N LEU A 129 -13.38 68.61 -3.40
CA LEU A 129 -14.70 68.73 -2.74
C LEU A 129 -15.29 67.38 -2.29
N GLU A 130 -15.74 67.16 -1.05
CA GLU A 130 -15.91 68.02 0.13
C GLU A 130 -16.11 67.12 1.37
N THR A 131 -15.72 67.62 2.54
CA THR A 131 -15.89 67.00 3.86
C THR A 131 -17.24 67.31 4.48
N THR A 132 -17.94 66.28 4.97
CA THR A 132 -18.86 66.29 6.13
C THR A 132 -18.70 64.89 6.78
N GLY A 133 -18.51 64.66 8.07
CA GLY A 133 -18.75 65.43 9.28
C GLY A 133 -19.54 64.53 10.24
N LEU A 134 -18.90 63.60 10.97
CA LEU A 134 -19.46 62.99 12.18
C LEU A 134 -18.38 62.38 13.09
N SER A 135 -18.65 62.42 14.38
CA SER A 135 -17.71 62.81 15.44
C SER A 135 -16.95 61.68 16.15
N MET A 136 -15.73 62.02 16.57
CA MET A 136 -14.92 61.30 17.56
C MET A 136 -15.65 61.28 18.92
N ASN A 137 -16.20 60.13 19.33
CA ASN A 137 -16.35 59.76 20.75
C ASN A 137 -16.87 58.32 20.99
N ARG A 138 -16.43 57.32 20.20
CA ARG A 138 -16.72 55.89 20.47
C ARG A 138 -15.54 54.93 20.19
N ALA A 139 -14.31 55.43 20.08
CA ALA A 139 -13.14 54.62 19.77
C ALA A 139 -12.33 54.15 21.01
N TRP A 140 -12.58 54.70 22.20
CA TRP A 140 -11.76 54.40 23.39
C TRP A 140 -12.37 53.39 24.39
N THR A 141 -13.62 52.97 24.21
CA THR A 141 -14.26 51.99 25.11
C THR A 141 -14.18 50.54 24.60
N LEU A 142 -13.88 50.32 23.31
CA LEU A 142 -13.74 48.97 22.74
C LEU A 142 -12.31 48.40 22.89
N ALA A 143 -11.29 49.26 22.98
CA ALA A 143 -9.90 48.84 23.08
C ALA A 143 -9.55 48.25 24.47
N ALA A 144 -10.18 48.71 25.55
CA ALA A 144 -9.90 48.23 26.91
C ALA A 144 -10.52 46.85 27.21
N PHE A 145 -11.62 46.46 26.54
CA PHE A 145 -12.25 45.14 26.73
C PHE A 145 -11.50 44.02 25.99
N VAL A 146 -10.83 44.33 24.88
CA VAL A 146 -10.05 43.35 24.11
C VAL A 146 -8.73 42.99 24.82
N THR A 147 -8.12 43.91 25.57
CA THR A 147 -6.84 43.63 26.26
C THR A 147 -7.01 42.81 27.54
N VAL A 148 -8.14 42.93 28.26
CA VAL A 148 -8.39 42.14 29.48
C VAL A 148 -8.84 40.71 29.17
N ALA A 149 -9.56 40.49 28.06
CA ALA A 149 -9.92 39.14 27.61
C ALA A 149 -8.71 38.33 27.11
N ALA A 150 -7.74 38.97 26.44
CA ALA A 150 -6.51 38.32 25.99
C ALA A 150 -5.57 37.92 27.15
N ALA A 151 -5.59 38.66 28.26
CA ALA A 151 -4.76 38.37 29.43
C ALA A 151 -5.35 37.26 30.35
N LEU A 152 -6.68 37.10 30.40
CA LEU A 152 -7.29 35.97 31.14
C LEU A 152 -7.26 34.64 30.36
N LEU A 153 -7.28 34.67 29.02
CA LEU A 153 -7.16 33.46 28.20
C LEU A 153 -5.73 32.89 28.10
N THR A 154 -4.71 33.69 28.44
CA THR A 154 -3.31 33.24 28.45
C THR A 154 -2.85 32.67 29.80
N ALA A 155 -3.63 32.85 30.87
CA ALA A 155 -3.30 32.32 32.21
C ALA A 155 -3.92 30.93 32.52
N GLN A 156 -4.78 30.38 31.65
CA GLN A 156 -5.39 29.04 31.83
C GLN A 156 -4.74 27.92 30.99
N ALA A 157 -3.65 28.20 30.28
CA ALA A 157 -2.96 27.22 29.42
C ALA A 157 -1.70 26.58 30.04
N SER A 158 -1.42 26.79 31.34
CA SER A 158 -0.23 26.20 32.01
C SER A 158 -0.52 24.97 32.86
N GLY A 159 -1.71 24.36 32.72
CA GLY A 159 -2.16 23.21 33.52
C GLY A 159 -2.40 21.91 32.76
N GLN A 160 -2.07 21.83 31.47
CA GLN A 160 -2.20 20.56 30.74
C GLN A 160 -0.93 19.71 30.92
N PRO A 161 -1.06 18.41 31.28
CA PRO A 161 0.07 17.52 31.31
C PRO A 161 0.68 17.48 29.90
N LYS A 162 1.98 17.76 29.84
CA LYS A 162 2.78 17.63 28.60
C LYS A 162 2.40 16.30 27.93
N PRO A 163 1.91 16.30 26.68
CA PRO A 163 1.63 15.04 25.99
C PRO A 163 2.92 14.21 26.04
N PRO A 164 2.82 12.91 26.37
CA PRO A 164 4.00 12.07 26.46
C PRO A 164 4.78 12.24 25.16
N ALA A 165 6.08 12.54 25.28
CA ALA A 165 6.95 12.66 24.13
C ALA A 165 6.69 11.45 23.23
N ALA A 166 6.39 11.70 21.95
CA ALA A 166 6.16 10.64 20.98
C ALA A 166 7.29 9.63 21.13
N VAL A 167 6.94 8.43 21.60
CA VAL A 167 7.89 7.32 21.69
C VAL A 167 8.39 7.16 20.26
N PRO A 168 9.70 7.30 19.99
CA PRO A 168 10.21 7.07 18.65
C PRO A 168 9.74 5.68 18.21
N ALA A 169 8.97 5.62 17.13
CA ALA A 169 8.45 4.37 16.61
C ALA A 169 9.63 3.41 16.47
N VAL A 170 9.60 2.32 17.23
CA VAL A 170 10.60 1.26 17.11
C VAL A 170 10.54 0.81 15.65
N ALA A 171 11.61 1.07 14.89
CA ALA A 171 11.65 0.78 13.47
C ALA A 171 11.31 -0.71 13.25
N ASP A 172 10.27 -1.00 12.47
CA ASP A 172 9.84 -2.37 12.21
C ASP A 172 11.02 -3.19 11.63
N PRO A 173 11.47 -4.27 12.31
CA PRO A 173 12.55 -5.11 11.79
C PRO A 173 12.29 -5.65 10.38
N LEU A 174 11.03 -5.85 9.98
CA LEU A 174 10.65 -6.26 8.63
C LEU A 174 10.99 -5.17 7.61
N ARG A 175 10.47 -3.95 7.83
CA ARG A 175 10.80 -2.76 7.02
C ARG A 175 12.30 -2.57 6.90
N THR A 176 13.00 -2.61 8.03
CA THR A 176 14.47 -2.45 8.08
C THR A 176 15.20 -3.51 7.24
N ALA A 177 14.74 -4.77 7.28
CA ALA A 177 15.35 -5.84 6.50
C ALA A 177 15.10 -5.67 4.99
N LEU A 178 13.90 -5.22 4.60
CA LEU A 178 13.53 -5.00 3.20
C LEU A 178 14.22 -3.75 2.62
N GLU A 179 14.27 -2.63 3.33
CA GLU A 179 14.93 -1.40 2.86
C GLU A 179 16.43 -1.60 2.60
N LYS A 180 17.11 -2.38 3.46
CA LYS A 180 18.51 -2.78 3.24
C LYS A 180 18.74 -3.57 1.95
N ARG A 181 17.67 -4.10 1.35
CA ARG A 181 17.67 -4.87 0.10
C ARG A 181 17.13 -4.05 -1.08
N GLY A 182 17.00 -2.75 -0.92
CA GLY A 182 16.57 -1.83 -1.97
C GLY A 182 15.06 -1.82 -2.21
N TYR A 183 14.26 -2.32 -1.27
CA TYR A 183 12.82 -2.14 -1.31
C TYR A 183 12.42 -0.72 -0.91
N VAL A 184 11.45 -0.18 -1.64
CA VAL A 184 10.72 1.05 -1.32
C VAL A 184 9.40 0.66 -0.70
N ALA A 185 9.12 1.19 0.49
CA ALA A 185 7.86 1.00 1.19
C ALA A 185 6.80 1.97 0.63
N VAL A 186 5.68 1.43 0.14
CA VAL A 186 4.54 2.19 -0.37
C VAL A 186 3.32 1.90 0.50
N PRO A 187 2.67 2.92 1.09
CA PRO A 187 1.46 2.70 1.88
C PRO A 187 0.30 2.21 1.00
N LEU A 188 -0.48 1.27 1.54
CA LEU A 188 -1.74 0.80 0.98
C LEU A 188 -2.91 1.51 1.65
N SER A 189 -3.91 1.90 0.86
CA SER A 189 -5.15 2.51 1.34
C SER A 189 -6.29 1.50 1.36
N GLU A 190 -7.11 1.56 2.42
CA GLU A 190 -8.37 0.81 2.59
C GLU A 190 -9.56 1.79 2.58
N ASP A 191 -9.74 2.58 1.52
CA ASP A 191 -10.88 3.51 1.47
C ASP A 191 -12.18 2.71 1.29
N GLU A 192 -13.05 2.78 2.32
CA GLU A 192 -14.38 2.15 2.44
C GLU A 192 -14.52 0.76 1.80
N GLY A 193 -13.69 -0.18 2.25
CA GLY A 193 -13.82 -1.60 1.92
C GLY A 193 -12.59 -2.40 2.37
N PRO A 194 -12.65 -3.74 2.38
CA PRO A 194 -11.52 -4.57 2.83
C PRO A 194 -10.40 -4.72 1.78
N ARG A 195 -10.55 -4.13 0.60
CA ARG A 195 -9.60 -4.26 -0.52
C ARG A 195 -8.55 -3.16 -0.48
N PHE A 196 -7.29 -3.54 -0.63
CA PHE A 196 -6.20 -2.59 -0.72
C PHE A 196 -6.13 -1.92 -2.09
N THR A 197 -5.90 -0.63 -2.04
CA THR A 197 -5.53 0.17 -3.19
C THR A 197 -4.19 0.85 -2.97
N VAL A 198 -3.55 1.24 -4.06
CA VAL A 198 -2.27 1.92 -4.04
C VAL A 198 -2.35 3.19 -4.88
N ALA A 199 -1.92 4.30 -4.27
CA ALA A 199 -1.84 5.59 -4.94
C ALA A 199 -0.71 5.57 -5.97
N CYS A 200 -1.05 5.96 -7.19
CA CYS A 200 -0.15 5.93 -8.33
C CYS A 200 -0.24 7.21 -9.17
N ARG A 201 0.67 7.35 -10.13
CA ARG A 201 0.63 8.40 -11.15
C ARG A 201 1.11 7.87 -12.50
N VAL A 202 0.34 8.11 -13.54
CA VAL A 202 0.75 7.90 -14.94
C VAL A 202 1.03 9.27 -15.55
N GLY A 203 2.30 9.57 -15.80
CA GLY A 203 2.72 10.92 -16.19
C GLY A 203 2.40 11.93 -15.08
N ASN A 204 1.51 12.88 -15.36
CA ASN A 204 1.06 13.88 -14.38
C ASN A 204 -0.36 13.62 -13.84
N LYS A 205 -0.99 12.51 -14.23
CA LYS A 205 -2.36 12.17 -13.81
C LYS A 205 -2.30 11.20 -12.64
N PRO A 206 -2.84 11.56 -11.46
CA PRO A 206 -2.98 10.62 -10.37
C PRO A 206 -3.94 9.50 -10.76
N CYS A 207 -3.69 8.31 -10.25
CA CYS A 207 -4.57 7.16 -10.39
C CYS A 207 -4.51 6.31 -9.13
N ARG A 208 -5.60 5.61 -8.85
CA ARG A 208 -5.71 4.63 -7.78
C ARG A 208 -5.84 3.26 -8.40
N LEU A 209 -4.92 2.36 -8.05
CA LEU A 209 -4.93 1.00 -8.55
C LEU A 209 -5.36 0.03 -7.44
N LEU A 210 -6.27 -0.88 -7.76
CA LEU A 210 -6.57 -2.01 -6.90
C LEU A 210 -5.37 -2.96 -6.87
N LEU A 211 -4.96 -3.42 -5.68
CA LEU A 211 -3.97 -4.48 -5.55
C LEU A 211 -4.62 -5.84 -5.76
N ASP A 212 -4.26 -6.55 -6.83
CA ASP A 212 -4.94 -7.78 -7.24
C ASP A 212 -3.95 -8.86 -7.71
N THR A 213 -3.56 -9.76 -6.82
CA THR A 213 -2.69 -10.90 -7.14
C THR A 213 -3.35 -11.93 -8.06
N GLY A 214 -4.68 -11.91 -8.19
CA GLY A 214 -5.44 -12.80 -9.08
C GLY A 214 -5.47 -12.30 -10.53
N ALA A 215 -5.24 -11.01 -10.75
CA ALA A 215 -5.16 -10.42 -12.08
C ALA A 215 -3.80 -10.72 -12.74
N GLU A 216 -3.79 -11.44 -13.87
CA GLU A 216 -2.58 -11.79 -14.64
C GLU A 216 -1.69 -10.58 -14.95
N THR A 217 -2.29 -9.51 -15.45
CA THR A 217 -1.58 -8.29 -15.86
C THR A 217 -2.11 -7.08 -15.14
N SER A 218 -1.22 -6.13 -14.87
CA SER A 218 -1.65 -4.79 -14.48
C SER A 218 -2.46 -4.14 -15.60
N THR A 219 -3.57 -3.51 -15.23
CA THR A 219 -4.61 -3.06 -16.15
C THR A 219 -5.01 -1.62 -15.81
N LEU A 220 -5.36 -0.82 -16.82
CA LEU A 220 -5.96 0.49 -16.67
C LEU A 220 -7.39 0.46 -17.19
N ASP A 221 -8.26 1.25 -16.55
CA ASP A 221 -9.61 1.49 -17.00
C ASP A 221 -9.61 2.14 -18.39
N ALA A 222 -10.42 1.64 -19.33
CA ALA A 222 -10.48 2.14 -20.69
C ALA A 222 -10.81 3.64 -20.77
N ALA A 223 -11.68 4.15 -19.89
CA ALA A 223 -11.97 5.58 -19.83
C ALA A 223 -10.77 6.38 -19.30
N PHE A 224 -10.00 5.85 -18.35
CA PHE A 224 -8.75 6.45 -17.91
C PHE A 224 -7.67 6.47 -19.00
N VAL A 225 -7.52 5.38 -19.77
CA VAL A 225 -6.62 5.30 -20.93
C VAL A 225 -6.97 6.37 -21.97
N LYS A 226 -8.26 6.54 -22.27
CA LYS A 226 -8.75 7.62 -23.14
C LYS A 226 -8.43 9.01 -22.58
N ASN A 227 -8.61 9.23 -21.28
CA ASN A 227 -8.29 10.50 -20.61
C ASN A 227 -6.79 10.82 -20.59
N LEU A 228 -5.93 9.79 -20.65
CA LEU A 228 -4.48 9.94 -20.82
C LEU A 228 -4.08 10.25 -22.27
N GLY A 229 -5.00 10.13 -23.23
CA GLY A 229 -4.70 10.29 -24.66
C GLY A 229 -3.83 9.16 -25.24
N LEU A 230 -3.82 8.00 -24.58
CA LEU A 230 -3.08 6.83 -25.04
C LEU A 230 -3.88 6.12 -26.15
N LYS A 231 -3.16 5.55 -27.11
CA LYS A 231 -3.76 4.74 -28.18
C LYS A 231 -3.69 3.27 -27.80
N PRO A 232 -4.83 2.57 -27.65
CA PRO A 232 -4.84 1.13 -27.47
C PRO A 232 -4.24 0.42 -28.69
N GLY A 233 -3.48 -0.64 -28.44
CA GLY A 233 -2.89 -1.53 -29.43
C GLY A 233 -3.82 -2.70 -29.77
N GLY A 234 -3.23 -3.88 -29.96
CA GLY A 234 -3.96 -5.10 -30.31
C GLY A 234 -5.02 -5.47 -29.27
N GLU A 235 -6.14 -6.04 -29.73
CA GLU A 235 -7.17 -6.62 -28.86
C GLU A 235 -6.65 -7.94 -28.27
N LEU A 236 -6.85 -8.12 -26.97
CA LEU A 236 -6.50 -9.33 -26.24
C LEU A 236 -7.64 -9.73 -25.30
N PRO A 237 -7.97 -11.03 -25.16
CA PRO A 237 -8.95 -11.48 -24.19
C PRO A 237 -8.42 -11.30 -22.76
N SER A 238 -9.28 -10.83 -21.87
CA SER A 238 -9.08 -10.82 -20.42
C SER A 238 -10.00 -11.82 -19.76
N VAL A 239 -9.52 -12.63 -18.82
CA VAL A 239 -10.31 -13.67 -18.14
C VAL A 239 -10.48 -13.27 -16.68
N GLY A 240 -11.71 -13.35 -16.16
CA GLY A 240 -12.02 -13.13 -14.76
C GLY A 240 -13.22 -13.99 -14.31
N ILE A 241 -13.68 -13.79 -13.07
CA ILE A 241 -14.71 -14.63 -12.45
C ILE A 241 -16.04 -14.64 -13.22
N GLY A 242 -16.42 -13.52 -13.85
CA GLY A 242 -17.64 -13.44 -14.67
C GLY A 242 -17.50 -13.97 -16.09
N GLY A 243 -16.30 -14.38 -16.53
CA GLY A 243 -16.06 -14.84 -17.90
C GLY A 243 -14.92 -14.10 -18.62
N ILE A 244 -15.11 -13.82 -19.90
CA ILE A 244 -14.09 -13.26 -20.79
C ILE A 244 -14.52 -11.86 -21.23
N GLU A 245 -13.66 -10.88 -20.99
CA GLU A 245 -13.83 -9.51 -21.48
C GLU A 245 -12.80 -9.14 -22.53
N LYS A 246 -13.13 -8.12 -23.32
CA LYS A 246 -12.19 -7.56 -24.31
C LYS A 246 -11.26 -6.56 -23.64
N GLY A 247 -9.96 -6.81 -23.78
CA GLY A 247 -8.91 -5.88 -23.41
C GLY A 247 -8.12 -5.41 -24.62
N HIS A 248 -7.32 -4.38 -24.43
CA HIS A 248 -6.36 -3.91 -25.42
C HIS A 248 -4.98 -3.74 -24.80
N GLU A 249 -3.93 -3.98 -25.56
CA GLU A 249 -2.58 -3.62 -25.13
C GLU A 249 -2.47 -2.10 -24.98
N VAL A 250 -1.81 -1.65 -23.93
CA VAL A 250 -1.44 -0.25 -23.77
C VAL A 250 -0.06 -0.17 -23.13
N SER A 251 0.77 0.76 -23.59
CA SER A 251 2.08 1.00 -22.97
C SER A 251 2.10 2.38 -22.34
N VAL A 252 2.54 2.45 -21.09
CA VAL A 252 2.82 3.71 -20.41
C VAL A 252 4.32 3.91 -20.28
N ARG A 253 4.78 5.16 -20.31
CA ARG A 253 6.21 5.47 -20.11
C ARG A 253 6.72 5.16 -18.70
N GLY A 254 5.81 4.92 -17.77
CA GLY A 254 6.14 4.62 -16.39
C GLY A 254 4.95 4.86 -15.49
N LEU A 255 4.95 4.13 -14.40
CA LEU A 255 4.01 4.23 -13.31
C LEU A 255 4.82 4.62 -12.07
N LEU A 256 4.45 5.75 -11.46
CA LEU A 256 4.95 6.08 -10.14
C LEU A 256 3.98 5.47 -9.13
N ILE A 257 4.44 4.52 -8.32
CA ILE A 257 3.66 3.81 -7.29
C ILE A 257 4.18 4.29 -5.93
N GLY A 258 3.47 5.21 -5.28
CA GLY A 258 4.06 5.98 -4.17
C GLY A 258 5.38 6.64 -4.59
N ASP A 259 6.47 6.34 -3.89
CA ASP A 259 7.83 6.82 -4.23
C ASP A 259 8.59 5.92 -5.20
N PHE A 260 8.00 4.80 -5.63
CA PHE A 260 8.64 3.84 -6.53
C PHE A 260 8.38 4.17 -8.00
N ASP A 261 9.43 4.51 -8.74
CA ASP A 261 9.33 4.87 -10.16
C ASP A 261 9.74 3.70 -11.07
N THR A 262 8.77 3.11 -11.79
CA THR A 262 9.03 1.97 -12.67
C THR A 262 9.95 2.31 -13.85
N ARG A 263 10.18 3.59 -14.16
CA ARG A 263 11.12 4.02 -15.21
C ARG A 263 12.56 3.59 -14.92
N THR A 264 12.87 3.36 -13.66
CA THR A 264 14.17 2.84 -13.21
C THR A 264 14.37 1.35 -13.52
N MET A 265 13.36 0.69 -14.09
CA MET A 265 13.36 -0.73 -14.46
C MET A 265 13.16 -0.94 -15.96
N ALA A 266 12.25 -0.17 -16.56
CA ALA A 266 11.90 -0.26 -17.97
C ALA A 266 11.45 1.11 -18.49
N HIS A 267 11.79 1.43 -19.74
CA HIS A 267 11.38 2.70 -20.35
C HIS A 267 9.87 2.79 -20.64
N THR A 268 9.26 1.64 -20.93
CA THR A 268 7.81 1.49 -21.05
C THR A 268 7.35 0.29 -20.24
N LEU A 269 6.19 0.42 -19.61
CA LEU A 269 5.51 -0.65 -18.90
C LEU A 269 4.32 -1.09 -19.77
N PRO A 270 4.34 -2.32 -20.33
CA PRO A 270 3.18 -2.88 -20.99
C PRO A 270 2.10 -3.18 -19.94
N LEU A 271 0.88 -2.73 -20.21
CA LEU A 271 -0.32 -2.90 -19.40
C LEU A 271 -1.46 -3.36 -20.32
N ARG A 272 -2.59 -3.73 -19.72
CA ARG A 272 -3.85 -3.89 -20.44
C ARG A 272 -4.76 -2.69 -20.22
N SER A 273 -5.64 -2.43 -21.17
CA SER A 273 -6.77 -1.52 -21.06
C SER A 273 -8.04 -2.35 -21.10
N VAL A 274 -8.87 -2.30 -20.05
CA VAL A 274 -10.13 -3.05 -19.96
C VAL A 274 -11.23 -2.09 -19.48
N ASP A 275 -12.47 -2.31 -19.92
CA ASP A 275 -13.61 -1.59 -19.38
C ASP A 275 -13.88 -2.05 -17.94
N LEU A 276 -13.67 -1.16 -16.96
CA LEU A 276 -13.92 -1.44 -15.56
C LEU A 276 -15.26 -0.85 -15.08
N SER A 277 -16.17 -0.47 -15.98
CA SER A 277 -17.46 0.16 -15.64
C SER A 277 -18.36 -0.68 -14.73
N ALA A 278 -18.32 -2.01 -14.83
CA ALA A 278 -19.03 -2.89 -13.90
C ALA A 278 -18.53 -2.73 -12.44
N ARG A 279 -17.25 -2.41 -12.26
CA ARG A 279 -16.66 -2.07 -10.94
C ARG A 279 -16.75 -0.59 -10.59
N ASN A 280 -16.86 0.26 -11.61
CA ASN A 280 -16.96 1.72 -11.49
C ASN A 280 -18.34 2.20 -12.00
N PRO A 281 -19.46 1.78 -11.38
CA PRO A 281 -20.79 2.10 -11.92
C PRO A 281 -20.98 3.62 -11.99
N ALA A 282 -21.48 4.11 -13.13
CA ALA A 282 -21.59 5.54 -13.45
C ALA A 282 -22.43 6.36 -12.46
N ARG A 283 -23.21 5.71 -11.59
CA ARG A 283 -24.08 6.32 -10.57
C ARG A 283 -23.56 6.20 -9.14
N ASP A 284 -22.28 5.90 -8.94
CA ASP A 284 -21.74 5.81 -7.59
C ASP A 284 -21.62 7.20 -6.92
N ARG A 285 -22.37 7.41 -5.84
CA ARG A 285 -22.25 8.60 -4.98
C ARG A 285 -21.00 8.53 -4.10
N ARG A 286 -20.33 7.38 -4.02
CA ARG A 286 -19.07 7.18 -3.29
C ARG A 286 -17.90 7.25 -4.27
N LYS A 287 -17.44 8.47 -4.57
CA LYS A 287 -16.23 8.75 -5.38
C LYS A 287 -14.98 7.95 -4.94
N HIS A 288 -14.97 7.41 -3.73
CA HIS A 288 -13.86 6.70 -3.11
C HIS A 288 -13.75 5.21 -3.46
N GLU A 289 -14.73 4.60 -4.15
CA GLU A 289 -14.65 3.21 -4.62
C GLU A 289 -14.10 3.09 -6.05
N ARG A 290 -14.08 4.20 -6.80
CA ARG A 290 -13.57 4.23 -8.17
C ARG A 290 -12.08 3.89 -8.22
N ILE A 291 -11.71 3.05 -9.17
CA ILE A 291 -10.32 2.71 -9.50
C ILE A 291 -10.01 3.07 -10.94
N GLU A 292 -8.81 3.57 -11.20
CA GLU A 292 -8.31 3.83 -12.56
C GLU A 292 -7.61 2.61 -13.16
N GLY A 293 -7.50 1.53 -12.40
CA GLY A 293 -6.88 0.29 -12.84
C GLY A 293 -6.61 -0.70 -11.72
N VAL A 294 -5.83 -1.71 -12.06
CA VAL A 294 -5.44 -2.84 -11.23
C VAL A 294 -3.93 -3.03 -11.32
N LEU A 295 -3.25 -3.12 -10.18
CA LEU A 295 -1.87 -3.57 -10.07
C LEU A 295 -1.89 -5.10 -9.91
N GLY A 296 -1.69 -5.77 -11.04
CA GLY A 296 -1.79 -7.22 -11.17
C GLY A 296 -0.46 -7.96 -11.00
N ASP A 297 -0.54 -9.30 -10.99
CA ASP A 297 0.55 -10.26 -10.84
C ASP A 297 1.81 -9.92 -11.65
N GLY A 298 1.66 -9.62 -12.95
CA GLY A 298 2.82 -9.24 -13.77
C GLY A 298 3.59 -8.01 -13.27
N GLY A 299 2.90 -7.02 -12.71
CA GLY A 299 3.55 -5.84 -12.11
C GLY A 299 4.20 -6.15 -10.76
N LEU A 300 3.55 -7.00 -9.97
CA LEU A 300 4.04 -7.45 -8.65
C LEU A 300 5.27 -8.35 -8.78
N LYS A 301 5.28 -9.27 -9.74
CA LYS A 301 6.45 -10.10 -10.10
C LYS A 301 7.61 -9.25 -10.57
N LEU A 302 7.36 -8.33 -11.51
CA LEU A 302 8.40 -7.45 -12.05
C LEU A 302 9.09 -6.64 -10.95
N THR A 303 8.38 -6.31 -9.87
CA THR A 303 8.88 -5.52 -8.74
C THR A 303 9.32 -6.36 -7.53
N ALA A 304 9.31 -7.70 -7.66
CA ALA A 304 9.57 -8.65 -6.58
C ALA A 304 8.81 -8.28 -5.29
N ALA A 305 7.54 -7.90 -5.44
CA ALA A 305 6.74 -7.24 -4.41
C ALA A 305 6.64 -8.04 -3.11
N VAL A 306 6.61 -7.34 -1.98
CA VAL A 306 6.18 -7.90 -0.69
C VAL A 306 4.94 -7.16 -0.23
N ILE A 307 3.83 -7.87 -0.03
CA ILE A 307 2.57 -7.31 0.46
C ILE A 307 2.46 -7.63 1.94
N ASP A 308 2.51 -6.62 2.79
CA ASP A 308 2.48 -6.73 4.26
C ASP A 308 1.13 -6.22 4.77
N TYR A 309 0.19 -7.15 5.02
CA TYR A 309 -1.15 -6.83 5.51
C TYR A 309 -1.13 -6.11 6.87
N PRO A 310 -0.40 -6.59 7.89
CA PRO A 310 -0.35 -5.94 9.21
C PRO A 310 0.01 -4.46 9.16
N ASN A 311 1.00 -4.10 8.36
CA ASN A 311 1.45 -2.71 8.22
C ASN A 311 0.83 -1.98 7.03
N ARG A 312 -0.08 -2.63 6.29
CA ARG A 312 -0.70 -2.10 5.07
C ARG A 312 0.33 -1.48 4.14
N THR A 313 1.41 -2.20 3.89
CA THR A 313 2.55 -1.71 3.14
C THR A 313 2.87 -2.63 1.99
N LEU A 314 3.02 -2.06 0.80
CA LEU A 314 3.53 -2.72 -0.38
C LEU A 314 5.00 -2.34 -0.54
N TYR A 315 5.89 -3.31 -0.44
CA TYR A 315 7.31 -3.11 -0.67
C TYR A 315 7.64 -3.48 -2.12
N LEU A 316 8.25 -2.55 -2.85
CA LEU A 316 8.62 -2.75 -4.26
C LEU A 316 10.13 -2.58 -4.42
N ARG A 317 10.76 -3.43 -5.23
CA ARG A 317 12.16 -3.23 -5.63
C ARG A 317 12.33 -3.44 -7.12
N THR A 318 13.40 -2.89 -7.67
CA THR A 318 13.78 -3.20 -9.06
C THR A 318 14.46 -4.58 -9.13
N PRO A 319 14.34 -5.34 -10.23
CA PRO A 319 15.12 -6.56 -10.43
C PRO A 319 16.62 -6.31 -10.31
N LEU A 320 17.07 -5.15 -10.80
CA LEU A 320 18.46 -4.73 -10.66
C LEU A 320 18.88 -4.62 -9.20
N ALA A 321 18.04 -4.09 -8.31
CA ALA A 321 18.35 -4.03 -6.87
C ALA A 321 18.47 -5.42 -6.24
N GLY A 322 17.74 -6.42 -6.74
CA GLY A 322 17.87 -7.82 -6.33
C GLY A 322 19.18 -8.46 -6.82
N LEU A 323 19.54 -8.24 -8.10
CA LEU A 323 20.75 -8.76 -8.73
C LEU A 323 22.03 -8.04 -8.26
N TRP A 324 21.94 -6.75 -7.92
CA TRP A 324 23.09 -5.88 -7.67
C TRP A 324 24.08 -6.45 -6.64
N PRO A 325 23.66 -6.98 -5.47
CA PRO A 325 24.59 -7.55 -4.50
C PRO A 325 25.45 -8.70 -5.06
N GLU A 326 24.94 -9.44 -6.05
CA GLU A 326 25.63 -10.57 -6.69
C GLU A 326 26.63 -10.13 -7.76
N ILE A 327 26.34 -9.05 -8.48
CA ILE A 327 27.17 -8.56 -9.60
C ILE A 327 28.06 -7.37 -9.26
N GLU A 328 27.75 -6.61 -8.20
CA GLU A 328 28.51 -5.41 -7.81
C GLU A 328 29.98 -5.73 -7.59
N GLY A 329 30.88 -4.94 -8.17
CA GLY A 329 32.32 -5.10 -8.09
C GLY A 329 32.99 -5.30 -9.45
N ARG A 330 34.27 -5.67 -9.40
CA ARG A 330 35.13 -5.84 -10.58
C ARG A 330 35.24 -7.31 -10.99
N TRP A 331 35.14 -7.52 -12.29
CA TRP A 331 35.15 -8.81 -12.96
C TRP A 331 36.12 -8.76 -14.13
N VAL A 332 36.90 -9.82 -14.29
CA VAL A 332 37.89 -9.98 -15.36
C VAL A 332 37.52 -11.17 -16.23
N ALA A 333 37.58 -10.98 -17.55
CA ALA A 333 37.26 -12.04 -18.50
C ALA A 333 38.30 -13.16 -18.41
N THR A 334 37.83 -14.40 -18.34
CA THR A 334 38.65 -15.62 -18.30
C THR A 334 38.53 -16.45 -19.56
N GLY A 335 37.50 -16.20 -20.37
CA GLY A 335 37.26 -16.90 -21.63
C GLY A 335 36.15 -16.24 -22.43
N GLY A 336 36.02 -16.63 -23.70
CA GLY A 336 34.97 -16.11 -24.55
C GLY A 336 34.78 -16.86 -25.85
N GLN A 337 33.64 -16.64 -26.49
CA GLN A 337 33.32 -17.09 -27.84
C GLN A 337 32.69 -15.95 -28.64
N GLU A 338 32.97 -15.93 -29.93
CA GLU A 338 32.43 -14.99 -30.89
C GLU A 338 32.19 -15.74 -32.21
N ASP A 339 30.97 -15.61 -32.76
CA ASP A 339 30.55 -16.33 -33.96
C ASP A 339 30.89 -17.84 -33.97
N GLY A 340 30.69 -18.49 -32.82
CA GLY A 340 30.87 -19.95 -32.65
C GLY A 340 32.33 -20.37 -32.51
N ARG A 341 33.26 -19.42 -32.41
CA ARG A 341 34.70 -19.66 -32.29
C ARG A 341 35.20 -19.15 -30.95
N VAL A 342 36.19 -19.84 -30.39
CA VAL A 342 36.87 -19.38 -29.16
C VAL A 342 37.53 -18.04 -29.43
N ARG A 343 37.21 -17.03 -28.62
CA ARG A 343 37.84 -15.72 -28.65
C ARG A 343 39.08 -15.74 -27.72
N PRO A 344 40.30 -15.54 -28.24
CA PRO A 344 41.47 -15.43 -27.38
C PRO A 344 41.37 -14.17 -26.51
N ILE A 345 41.62 -14.32 -25.22
CA ILE A 345 41.68 -13.22 -24.25
C ILE A 345 43.15 -12.84 -24.04
N ASP A 346 43.51 -11.58 -24.26
CA ASP A 346 44.86 -11.09 -23.96
C ASP A 346 45.07 -11.05 -22.43
N PRO A 347 45.99 -11.86 -21.88
CA PRO A 347 46.23 -11.88 -20.43
C PRO A 347 46.82 -10.57 -19.90
N LYS A 348 47.42 -9.72 -20.75
CA LYS A 348 47.97 -8.42 -20.32
C LYS A 348 46.90 -7.32 -20.27
N ALA A 349 45.84 -7.46 -21.04
CA ALA A 349 44.75 -6.48 -21.14
C ALA A 349 43.38 -7.17 -21.27
N PRO A 350 42.99 -8.03 -20.30
CA PRO A 350 41.73 -8.75 -20.41
C PRO A 350 40.55 -7.77 -20.32
N PRO A 351 39.45 -8.02 -21.04
CA PRO A 351 38.21 -7.28 -20.85
C PRO A 351 37.76 -7.31 -19.39
N ARG A 352 37.29 -6.16 -18.89
CA ARG A 352 36.81 -6.03 -17.51
C ARG A 352 35.42 -5.44 -17.47
N LEU A 353 34.60 -5.95 -16.55
CA LEU A 353 33.35 -5.34 -16.15
C LEU A 353 33.49 -4.82 -14.73
N GLU A 354 33.07 -3.59 -14.49
CA GLU A 354 32.87 -3.05 -13.15
C GLU A 354 31.41 -2.65 -13.02
N PHE A 355 30.70 -3.28 -12.08
CA PHE A 355 29.35 -2.87 -11.69
C PHE A 355 29.47 -2.00 -10.45
N LYS A 356 29.19 -0.70 -10.60
CA LYS A 356 29.30 0.28 -9.51
C LYS A 356 28.28 1.39 -9.71
N ASP A 357 27.67 1.86 -8.62
CA ASP A 357 26.72 2.98 -8.61
C ASP A 357 25.55 2.80 -9.59
N ARG A 358 25.03 1.57 -9.72
CA ARG A 358 23.99 1.17 -10.70
C ARG A 358 24.38 1.38 -12.17
N ARG A 359 25.68 1.48 -12.46
CA ARG A 359 26.25 1.59 -13.80
C ARG A 359 27.14 0.38 -14.12
N LEU A 360 27.23 0.08 -15.41
CA LEU A 360 28.19 -0.88 -15.95
C LEU A 360 29.32 -0.10 -16.59
N TYR A 361 30.54 -0.40 -16.17
CA TYR A 361 31.74 0.07 -16.81
C TYR A 361 32.40 -1.10 -17.52
N LEU A 362 32.40 -1.07 -18.85
CA LEU A 362 33.10 -2.04 -19.68
C LEU A 362 34.46 -1.45 -20.06
N THR A 363 35.54 -2.17 -19.77
CA THR A 363 36.88 -1.82 -20.25
C THR A 363 37.33 -2.88 -21.23
N ASP A 364 37.50 -2.49 -22.50
CA ASP A 364 38.08 -3.33 -23.55
C ASP A 364 39.47 -2.76 -23.90
N GLY A 365 40.52 -3.36 -23.35
CA GLY A 365 41.88 -2.82 -23.45
C GLY A 365 42.04 -1.46 -22.75
N THR A 366 42.18 -0.39 -23.53
CA THR A 366 42.46 0.98 -23.02
C THR A 366 41.22 1.88 -22.94
N LYS A 367 40.08 1.48 -23.53
CA LYS A 367 38.86 2.30 -23.55
C LYS A 367 37.87 1.82 -22.49
N ARG A 368 37.33 2.78 -21.72
CA ARG A 368 36.27 2.55 -20.74
C ARG A 368 34.96 3.13 -21.27
N HIS A 369 33.95 2.28 -21.37
CA HIS A 369 32.57 2.63 -21.72
C HIS A 369 31.70 2.60 -20.46
N THR A 370 30.73 3.50 -20.37
CA THR A 370 29.79 3.57 -19.23
C THR A 370 28.37 3.43 -19.74
N PHE A 371 27.61 2.51 -19.13
CA PHE A 371 26.23 2.23 -19.49
C PHE A 371 25.33 2.32 -18.26
N GLY A 372 24.12 2.83 -18.45
CA GLY A 372 23.00 2.47 -17.60
C GLY A 372 22.51 1.06 -17.92
N LEU A 373 21.89 0.40 -16.93
CA LEU A 373 21.34 -0.95 -17.11
C LEU A 373 19.86 -0.99 -16.74
N HIS A 374 19.08 -1.61 -17.61
CA HIS A 374 17.82 -2.24 -17.23
C HIS A 374 18.02 -3.75 -17.25
N VAL A 375 17.38 -4.43 -16.29
CA VAL A 375 17.45 -5.88 -16.20
C VAL A 375 16.05 -6.44 -16.03
N ARG A 376 15.76 -7.49 -16.79
CA ARG A 376 14.54 -8.28 -16.68
C ARG A 376 14.92 -9.68 -16.21
N PRO A 377 14.35 -10.16 -15.09
CA PRO A 377 14.60 -11.52 -14.63
C PRO A 377 13.92 -12.52 -15.58
N GLU A 378 14.62 -13.61 -15.87
CA GLU A 378 14.12 -14.80 -16.56
C GLU A 378 14.25 -16.00 -15.60
N ALA A 379 13.77 -17.18 -15.99
CA ALA A 379 13.73 -18.36 -15.12
C ALA A 379 15.12 -18.78 -14.58
N ASP A 380 16.19 -18.65 -15.37
CA ASP A 380 17.55 -19.08 -14.99
C ASP A 380 18.66 -18.06 -15.32
N HIS A 381 18.29 -16.86 -15.76
CA HIS A 381 19.20 -15.79 -16.17
C HIS A 381 18.50 -14.42 -16.16
N TYR A 382 19.18 -13.38 -16.63
CA TYR A 382 18.66 -12.02 -16.76
C TYR A 382 18.84 -11.52 -18.18
N THR A 383 17.81 -10.90 -18.74
CA THR A 383 17.95 -10.07 -19.94
C THR A 383 18.46 -8.69 -19.52
N LEU A 384 19.50 -8.21 -20.18
CA LEU A 384 20.13 -6.91 -19.99
C LEU A 384 19.84 -6.00 -21.16
N VAL A 385 19.61 -4.74 -20.85
CA VAL A 385 19.56 -3.68 -21.85
C VAL A 385 20.43 -2.51 -21.40
N PHE A 386 21.33 -2.10 -22.27
CA PHE A 386 22.28 -1.01 -22.05
C PHE A 386 21.80 0.26 -22.73
N PHE A 387 22.01 1.38 -22.05
CA PHE A 387 21.64 2.69 -22.57
C PHE A 387 22.62 3.75 -22.08
N ASP A 388 22.62 4.89 -22.76
CA ASP A 388 23.34 6.08 -22.33
C ASP A 388 22.80 6.56 -20.96
N PRO A 389 23.62 6.51 -19.89
CA PRO A 389 23.18 6.86 -18.54
C PRO A 389 22.66 8.30 -18.41
N GLU A 390 23.10 9.23 -19.25
CA GLU A 390 22.63 10.61 -19.25
C GLU A 390 21.22 10.75 -19.87
N LYS A 391 20.79 9.73 -20.63
CA LYS A 391 19.49 9.69 -21.31
C LYS A 391 18.46 8.79 -20.62
N GLU A 392 18.73 8.28 -19.41
CA GLU A 392 17.84 7.36 -18.67
C GLU A 392 16.38 7.84 -18.59
N LEU A 393 16.20 9.15 -18.37
CA LEU A 393 14.88 9.78 -18.27
C LEU A 393 14.46 10.53 -19.56
N ALA A 394 15.14 10.29 -20.69
CA ALA A 394 14.82 10.91 -21.97
C ALA A 394 13.45 10.43 -22.51
N LYS A 395 12.83 11.26 -23.37
CA LYS A 395 11.51 10.98 -23.94
C LYS A 395 11.44 9.66 -24.69
N GLU A 396 12.52 9.35 -25.38
CA GLU A 396 12.78 8.06 -26.03
C GLU A 396 14.13 7.57 -25.53
N LEU A 397 14.17 6.39 -24.91
CA LEU A 397 15.41 5.75 -24.53
C LEU A 397 15.86 4.86 -25.69
N LYS A 398 17.05 5.14 -26.21
CA LYS A 398 17.67 4.32 -27.23
C LYS A 398 18.57 3.32 -26.53
N TYR A 399 18.32 2.04 -26.79
CA TYR A 399 19.20 0.98 -26.34
C TYR A 399 20.43 0.95 -27.23
N GLU A 400 21.60 0.92 -26.59
CA GLU A 400 22.90 0.92 -27.28
C GLU A 400 23.42 -0.50 -27.51
N ALA A 401 23.05 -1.42 -26.62
CA ALA A 401 23.38 -2.84 -26.67
C ALA A 401 22.51 -3.60 -25.68
N GLY A 402 22.60 -4.93 -25.68
CA GLY A 402 21.86 -5.77 -24.74
C GLY A 402 22.26 -7.23 -24.87
N GLY A 403 21.63 -8.08 -24.07
CA GLY A 403 21.86 -9.52 -24.14
C GLY A 403 21.49 -10.23 -22.85
N LEU A 404 22.18 -11.32 -22.52
CA LEU A 404 21.87 -12.18 -21.38
C LEU A 404 23.00 -12.16 -20.34
N LEU A 405 22.63 -12.31 -19.08
CA LEU A 405 23.55 -12.42 -17.94
C LEU A 405 23.12 -13.52 -16.99
N LYS A 406 24.09 -14.32 -16.53
CA LYS A 406 23.88 -15.33 -15.49
C LYS A 406 25.05 -15.31 -14.51
N VAL A 407 24.75 -15.45 -13.23
CA VAL A 407 25.76 -15.59 -12.16
C VAL A 407 25.62 -16.98 -11.56
N SER A 408 26.71 -17.75 -11.50
CA SER A 408 26.70 -19.08 -10.88
C SER A 408 28.10 -19.45 -10.37
N GLY A 409 28.18 -19.97 -9.15
CA GLY A 409 29.44 -20.46 -8.58
C GLY A 409 30.55 -19.40 -8.52
N GLY A 410 30.21 -18.12 -8.35
CA GLY A 410 31.18 -17.01 -8.36
C GLY A 410 31.71 -16.64 -9.75
N LYS A 411 31.16 -17.22 -10.82
CA LYS A 411 31.40 -16.84 -12.21
C LYS A 411 30.23 -16.01 -12.74
N LEU A 412 30.56 -15.10 -13.64
CA LEU A 412 29.60 -14.28 -14.38
C LEU A 412 29.71 -14.65 -15.86
N THR A 413 28.61 -15.06 -16.47
CA THR A 413 28.52 -15.35 -17.90
C THR A 413 27.64 -14.30 -18.54
N VAL A 414 28.12 -13.68 -19.61
CA VAL A 414 27.38 -12.63 -20.34
C VAL A 414 27.41 -12.94 -21.83
N CYS A 415 26.25 -12.94 -22.48
CA CYS A 415 26.12 -13.04 -23.94
C CYS A 415 25.59 -11.70 -24.45
N LEU A 416 26.36 -10.96 -25.24
CA LEU A 416 26.04 -9.59 -25.65
C LEU A 416 25.90 -9.46 -27.17
N CYS A 417 24.98 -8.63 -27.61
CA CYS A 417 24.98 -8.05 -28.95
C CYS A 417 25.47 -6.59 -28.84
N LEU A 418 26.65 -6.31 -29.38
CA LEU A 418 27.33 -5.00 -29.28
C LEU A 418 27.12 -4.11 -30.52
N ASP A 419 26.42 -4.57 -31.55
CA ASP A 419 26.15 -3.80 -32.78
C ASP A 419 24.69 -3.29 -32.83
N PRO A 420 24.43 -2.02 -32.45
CA PRO A 420 23.10 -1.44 -32.48
C PRO A 420 22.52 -1.25 -33.90
N LEU A 421 23.34 -1.33 -34.97
CA LEU A 421 22.84 -1.23 -36.34
C LEU A 421 22.26 -2.56 -36.85
N LYS A 422 22.71 -3.69 -36.29
CA LYS A 422 22.08 -5.02 -36.51
C LYS A 422 20.79 -5.17 -35.70
N ALA A 423 20.77 -4.66 -34.48
CA ALA A 423 19.55 -4.60 -33.66
C ALA A 423 18.40 -3.79 -34.31
N LYS A 424 18.70 -2.81 -35.17
CA LYS A 424 17.70 -2.05 -35.96
C LYS A 424 17.09 -2.83 -37.12
N LYS A 425 17.67 -3.96 -37.53
CA LYS A 425 17.18 -4.83 -38.61
C LYS A 425 16.35 -6.02 -38.13
N GLY A 426 15.92 -6.02 -36.86
CA GLY A 426 15.11 -7.10 -36.31
C GLY A 426 15.89 -8.38 -36.04
N GLU A 427 17.23 -8.35 -36.04
CA GLU A 427 18.00 -9.41 -35.39
C GLU A 427 17.88 -9.22 -33.87
N GLU A 428 17.20 -10.19 -33.24
CA GLU A 428 16.83 -10.19 -31.82
C GLU A 428 18.08 -10.28 -30.93
N PHE A 429 17.99 -9.72 -29.72
CA PHE A 429 18.97 -9.98 -28.66
C PHE A 429 19.18 -11.49 -28.51
N PRO A 430 20.36 -11.96 -28.06
CA PRO A 430 20.58 -13.39 -27.84
C PRO A 430 19.47 -13.97 -26.97
N GLU A 431 18.81 -15.02 -27.45
CA GLU A 431 17.78 -15.77 -26.72
C GLU A 431 18.39 -16.89 -25.87
N ASP A 432 19.65 -17.25 -26.13
CA ASP A 432 20.42 -18.20 -25.35
C ASP A 432 21.90 -17.80 -25.22
N PHE A 433 22.64 -18.52 -24.37
CA PHE A 433 24.08 -18.33 -24.18
C PHE A 433 24.89 -19.02 -25.28
N LYS A 434 24.57 -18.76 -26.56
CA LYS A 434 25.32 -19.26 -27.71
C LYS A 434 25.68 -18.14 -28.67
N THR A 435 26.76 -18.37 -29.41
CA THR A 435 27.20 -17.50 -30.50
C THR A 435 27.16 -18.31 -31.79
N ALA A 436 26.07 -18.24 -32.55
CA ALA A 436 26.03 -18.89 -33.86
C ALA A 436 26.92 -18.11 -34.85
N THR A 437 27.50 -18.79 -35.84
CA THR A 437 28.30 -18.12 -36.88
C THR A 437 27.49 -17.02 -37.56
N GLY A 438 27.98 -15.78 -37.52
CA GLY A 438 27.32 -14.63 -38.14
C GLY A 438 26.27 -13.94 -37.27
N SER A 439 26.01 -14.45 -36.06
CA SER A 439 25.10 -13.83 -35.09
C SER A 439 25.58 -12.46 -34.62
N GLY A 440 26.89 -12.19 -34.64
CA GLY A 440 27.45 -10.99 -34.02
C GLY A 440 27.30 -10.97 -32.50
N HIS A 441 27.00 -12.12 -31.88
CA HIS A 441 26.94 -12.28 -30.43
C HIS A 441 28.31 -12.58 -29.86
N LEU A 442 28.57 -12.01 -28.68
CA LEU A 442 29.79 -12.19 -27.92
C LEU A 442 29.45 -12.82 -26.57
N LEU A 443 29.90 -14.06 -26.36
CA LEU A 443 29.79 -14.76 -25.09
C LEU A 443 31.10 -14.60 -24.32
N LEU A 444 31.04 -14.09 -23.10
CA LEU A 444 32.20 -13.92 -22.22
C LEU A 444 31.93 -14.56 -20.87
N GLU A 445 32.95 -15.22 -20.33
CA GLU A 445 33.00 -15.68 -18.95
C GLU A 445 33.92 -14.79 -18.14
N PHE A 446 33.49 -14.41 -16.95
CA PHE A 446 34.24 -13.57 -16.04
C PHE A 446 34.39 -14.21 -14.66
N GLN A 447 35.52 -13.92 -14.03
CA GLN A 447 35.77 -14.19 -12.63
C GLN A 447 35.93 -12.88 -11.85
N ARG A 448 35.47 -12.85 -10.62
CA ARG A 448 35.56 -11.68 -9.75
C ARG A 448 37.03 -11.44 -9.34
N GLU A 449 37.55 -10.22 -9.56
CA GLU A 449 38.97 -9.90 -9.31
C GLU A 449 39.36 -10.04 -7.82
N ASN A 450 38.41 -9.84 -6.91
CA ASN A 450 38.60 -9.99 -5.46
C ASN A 450 37.53 -10.94 -4.90
N ALA A 451 37.73 -12.26 -5.05
CA ALA A 451 36.81 -13.27 -4.52
C ALA A 451 36.88 -13.47 -2.99
N ALA A 452 37.93 -12.95 -2.34
CA ALA A 452 38.12 -13.07 -0.89
C ALA A 452 37.22 -12.08 -0.14
N GLY A 453 36.12 -12.57 0.44
CA GLY A 453 35.48 -11.90 1.60
C GLY A 453 34.04 -11.42 1.46
N ARG A 454 33.34 -11.60 0.32
CA ARG A 454 31.88 -11.36 0.27
C ARG A 454 31.16 -12.71 0.24
N PRO A 455 30.43 -13.10 1.31
CA PRO A 455 29.60 -14.29 1.29
C PRO A 455 28.60 -14.23 0.12
N LEU A 456 28.34 -15.39 -0.51
CA LEU A 456 27.14 -15.60 -1.34
C LEU A 456 25.91 -15.12 -0.56
N ALA A 457 24.94 -14.54 -1.27
CA ALA A 457 23.76 -13.88 -0.69
C ALA A 457 23.21 -14.69 0.50
N ALA A 458 23.16 -14.03 1.67
CA ALA A 458 22.64 -14.63 2.89
C ALA A 458 21.21 -15.16 2.67
N PRO A 459 20.81 -16.26 3.35
CA PRO A 459 19.46 -16.80 3.30
C PRO A 459 18.42 -15.71 3.54
N ASP A 460 17.21 -15.91 3.01
CA ASP A 460 16.18 -14.90 3.05
C ASP A 460 15.86 -14.43 4.50
N PRO A 461 16.30 -13.22 4.91
CA PRO A 461 16.04 -12.62 6.20
C PRO A 461 14.56 -12.30 6.36
N LEU A 462 13.76 -12.20 5.28
CA LEU A 462 12.33 -12.02 5.40
C LEU A 462 11.70 -13.23 6.10
N ARG A 463 11.92 -14.44 5.56
CA ARG A 463 11.52 -15.69 6.23
C ARG A 463 11.98 -15.76 7.69
N THR A 464 13.27 -15.51 7.94
CA THR A 464 13.83 -15.58 9.29
C THR A 464 13.18 -14.60 10.27
N VAL A 465 12.91 -13.36 9.82
CA VAL A 465 12.24 -12.33 10.63
C VAL A 465 10.78 -12.71 10.89
N LEU A 466 10.08 -13.25 9.90
CA LEU A 466 8.68 -13.64 10.02
C LEU A 466 8.50 -14.89 10.89
N GLU A 467 9.31 -15.94 10.73
CA GLU A 467 9.25 -17.15 11.56
C GLU A 467 9.48 -16.81 13.05
N LYS A 468 10.44 -15.92 13.35
CA LYS A 468 10.67 -15.41 14.72
C LYS A 468 9.47 -14.65 15.29
N ARG A 469 8.58 -14.15 14.44
CA ARG A 469 7.31 -13.48 14.81
C ARG A 469 6.12 -14.43 14.85
N GLY A 470 6.34 -15.74 14.70
CA GLY A 470 5.31 -16.77 14.75
C GLY A 470 4.55 -16.97 13.45
N TYR A 471 5.10 -16.53 12.31
CA TYR A 471 4.53 -16.81 11.00
C TYR A 471 4.85 -18.24 10.54
N VAL A 472 3.89 -18.86 9.87
CA VAL A 472 4.02 -20.11 9.15
C VAL A 472 4.14 -19.79 7.67
N ALA A 473 5.18 -20.30 7.02
CA ALA A 473 5.38 -20.17 5.58
C ALA A 473 4.55 -21.21 4.82
N VAL A 474 3.72 -20.76 3.90
CA VAL A 474 2.96 -21.59 2.97
C VAL A 474 3.55 -21.38 1.57
N PRO A 475 4.04 -22.41 0.88
CA PRO A 475 4.62 -22.27 -0.44
C PRO A 475 3.55 -21.84 -1.44
N LEU A 476 3.91 -20.90 -2.33
CA LEU A 476 3.10 -20.51 -3.48
C LEU A 476 3.63 -21.22 -4.72
N THR A 477 2.73 -21.88 -5.45
CA THR A 477 3.07 -22.50 -6.73
C THR A 477 2.60 -21.61 -7.86
N GLU A 478 3.51 -21.19 -8.73
CA GLU A 478 3.14 -20.46 -9.94
C GLU A 478 2.36 -21.37 -10.90
N GLU A 479 1.32 -20.84 -11.55
CA GLU A 479 0.59 -21.62 -12.57
C GLU A 479 1.42 -21.85 -13.82
N GLU A 480 1.07 -22.94 -14.52
CA GLU A 480 1.54 -23.17 -15.87
C GLU A 480 1.08 -22.02 -16.79
N GLY A 481 2.05 -21.32 -17.39
CA GLY A 481 1.83 -20.08 -18.13
C GLY A 481 2.22 -18.79 -17.38
N GLY A 482 2.74 -18.90 -16.15
CA GLY A 482 3.41 -17.80 -15.44
C GLY A 482 2.48 -16.73 -14.87
N TRP A 483 1.20 -17.05 -14.63
CA TRP A 483 0.20 -16.11 -14.16
C TRP A 483 -0.39 -16.52 -12.80
N GLY A 484 -0.36 -15.61 -11.84
CA GLY A 484 -0.89 -15.83 -10.50
C GLY A 484 -0.14 -16.90 -9.69
N PHE A 485 -0.57 -17.07 -8.43
CA PHE A 485 -0.07 -18.06 -7.51
C PHE A 485 -1.19 -18.94 -6.96
N ILE A 486 -0.92 -20.24 -6.87
CA ILE A 486 -1.80 -21.23 -6.27
C ILE A 486 -1.34 -21.57 -4.87
N VAL A 487 -2.29 -21.55 -3.95
CA VAL A 487 -2.17 -22.13 -2.63
C VAL A 487 -2.85 -23.50 -2.64
N GLY A 488 -2.07 -24.56 -2.47
CA GLY A 488 -2.61 -25.89 -2.23
C GLY A 488 -3.20 -25.96 -0.82
N CYS A 489 -4.43 -26.43 -0.70
CA CYS A 489 -5.09 -26.56 0.60
C CYS A 489 -5.94 -27.82 0.71
N LYS A 490 -6.40 -28.09 1.94
CA LYS A 490 -7.50 -29.03 2.20
C LYS A 490 -8.71 -28.25 2.71
N CYS A 491 -9.85 -28.42 2.04
CA CYS A 491 -11.16 -27.93 2.46
C CYS A 491 -11.92 -29.11 3.07
N GLY A 492 -11.90 -29.28 4.39
CA GLY A 492 -12.42 -30.50 5.01
C GLY A 492 -11.66 -31.74 4.51
N THR A 493 -12.35 -32.65 3.81
CA THR A 493 -11.76 -33.86 3.22
C THR A 493 -11.22 -33.68 1.81
N GLU A 494 -11.57 -32.59 1.13
CA GLU A 494 -11.22 -32.37 -0.27
C GLU A 494 -9.91 -31.60 -0.40
N ALA A 495 -9.02 -32.06 -1.28
CA ALA A 495 -7.89 -31.26 -1.71
C ALA A 495 -8.39 -30.17 -2.67
N ALA A 496 -7.88 -28.95 -2.53
CA ALA A 496 -8.27 -27.81 -3.33
C ALA A 496 -7.08 -26.95 -3.75
N ARG A 497 -7.20 -26.34 -4.92
CA ARG A 497 -6.29 -25.35 -5.50
C ARG A 497 -6.94 -23.99 -5.40
N LEU A 498 -6.42 -23.12 -4.55
CA LEU A 498 -6.93 -21.76 -4.41
C LEU A 498 -6.01 -20.79 -5.14
N LEU A 499 -6.56 -19.96 -6.04
CA LEU A 499 -5.83 -18.82 -6.58
C LEU A 499 -5.68 -17.79 -5.46
N LEU A 500 -4.45 -17.33 -5.20
CA LEU A 500 -4.19 -16.21 -4.30
C LEU A 500 -4.71 -14.93 -4.96
N ASP A 501 -5.76 -14.33 -4.40
CA ASP A 501 -6.49 -13.25 -5.04
C ASP A 501 -6.77 -12.11 -4.05
N THR A 502 -5.86 -11.13 -3.99
CA THR A 502 -6.09 -9.91 -3.20
C THR A 502 -7.14 -8.99 -3.84
N GLY A 503 -7.58 -9.22 -5.07
CA GLY A 503 -8.70 -8.49 -5.67
C GLY A 503 -10.07 -8.94 -5.17
N ALA A 504 -10.14 -10.18 -4.66
CA ALA A 504 -11.32 -10.77 -4.05
C ALA A 504 -11.48 -10.32 -2.58
N GLU A 505 -12.65 -9.76 -2.26
CA GLU A 505 -12.97 -9.31 -0.91
C GLU A 505 -13.11 -10.47 0.09
N VAL A 506 -13.84 -11.50 -0.30
CA VAL A 506 -13.97 -12.76 0.43
C VAL A 506 -13.27 -13.88 -0.32
N SER A 507 -12.84 -14.91 0.40
CA SER A 507 -12.44 -16.16 -0.26
C SER A 507 -13.65 -16.89 -0.81
N ALA A 508 -13.45 -17.63 -1.89
CA ALA A 508 -14.53 -18.31 -2.60
C ALA A 508 -14.16 -19.75 -2.94
N LEU A 509 -15.17 -20.60 -3.09
CA LEU A 509 -15.04 -21.96 -3.60
C LEU A 509 -15.93 -22.15 -4.82
N ASP A 510 -15.46 -22.98 -5.74
CA ASP A 510 -16.27 -23.47 -6.83
C ASP A 510 -17.46 -24.28 -6.28
N ALA A 511 -18.65 -24.05 -6.84
CA ALA A 511 -19.90 -24.67 -6.41
C ALA A 511 -19.84 -26.21 -6.41
N SER A 512 -19.03 -26.82 -7.29
CA SER A 512 -18.83 -28.27 -7.30
C SER A 512 -18.09 -28.78 -6.05
N VAL A 513 -17.15 -28.00 -5.50
CA VAL A 513 -16.44 -28.31 -4.25
C VAL A 513 -17.40 -28.21 -3.08
N VAL A 514 -18.18 -27.13 -3.04
CA VAL A 514 -19.23 -26.90 -2.02
C VAL A 514 -20.22 -28.06 -1.99
N LYS A 515 -20.67 -28.52 -3.17
CA LYS A 515 -21.56 -29.68 -3.32
C LYS A 515 -20.93 -30.98 -2.82
N LYS A 516 -19.67 -31.26 -3.16
CA LYS A 516 -18.93 -32.45 -2.69
C LYS A 516 -18.80 -32.48 -1.16
N LEU A 517 -18.57 -31.31 -0.56
CA LEU A 517 -18.47 -31.15 0.89
C LEU A 517 -19.82 -31.19 1.60
N GLY A 518 -20.93 -31.16 0.87
CA GLY A 518 -22.27 -31.13 1.44
C GLY A 518 -22.57 -29.86 2.23
N LEU A 519 -21.92 -28.74 1.88
CA LEU A 519 -22.14 -27.46 2.54
C LEU A 519 -23.48 -26.87 2.11
N LYS A 520 -24.16 -26.21 3.05
CA LYS A 520 -25.47 -25.59 2.80
C LYS A 520 -25.27 -24.14 2.38
N PRO A 521 -25.91 -23.69 1.28
CA PRO A 521 -25.93 -22.28 0.92
C PRO A 521 -26.70 -21.48 1.96
N GLY A 522 -26.16 -20.33 2.32
CA GLY A 522 -26.77 -19.32 3.18
C GLY A 522 -27.36 -18.18 2.36
N ARG A 523 -26.93 -16.95 2.66
CA ARG A 523 -27.39 -15.74 1.98
C ARG A 523 -26.86 -15.68 0.54
N GLU A 524 -27.68 -15.19 -0.40
CA GLU A 524 -27.22 -14.88 -1.76
C GLU A 524 -26.15 -13.78 -1.75
N VAL A 525 -25.14 -13.96 -2.58
CA VAL A 525 -24.05 -13.00 -2.77
C VAL A 525 -23.74 -12.85 -4.25
N THR A 526 -23.38 -11.64 -4.66
CA THR A 526 -22.95 -11.36 -6.05
C THR A 526 -21.48 -10.98 -6.04
N GLY A 527 -20.68 -11.67 -6.84
CA GLY A 527 -19.28 -11.36 -7.08
C GLY A 527 -19.12 -10.52 -8.34
N VAL A 528 -18.27 -9.49 -8.30
CA VAL A 528 -17.98 -8.63 -9.46
C VAL A 528 -16.50 -8.73 -9.84
N GLY A 529 -16.23 -9.24 -11.04
CA GLY A 529 -14.87 -9.43 -11.56
C GLY A 529 -14.68 -8.78 -12.93
N THR A 530 -13.47 -8.88 -13.47
CA THR A 530 -13.13 -8.41 -14.82
C THR A 530 -13.94 -9.08 -15.91
N GLY A 531 -14.50 -10.27 -15.65
CA GLY A 531 -15.37 -10.97 -16.59
C GLY A 531 -16.86 -10.65 -16.48
N GLY A 532 -17.26 -9.77 -15.55
CA GLY A 532 -18.67 -9.48 -15.24
C GLY A 532 -19.08 -9.92 -13.83
N GLU A 533 -20.40 -9.96 -13.62
CA GLU A 533 -21.03 -10.34 -12.35
C GLU A 533 -21.36 -11.83 -12.32
N LEU A 534 -21.32 -12.41 -11.12
CA LEU A 534 -21.68 -13.80 -10.88
C LEU A 534 -22.45 -13.92 -9.58
N ASP A 535 -23.65 -14.50 -9.65
CA ASP A 535 -24.44 -14.80 -8.46
C ASP A 535 -23.99 -16.11 -7.81
N GLY A 536 -24.12 -16.14 -6.50
CA GLY A 536 -23.68 -17.24 -5.66
C GLY A 536 -24.32 -17.20 -4.30
N ALA A 537 -23.75 -17.95 -3.37
CA ALA A 537 -24.22 -18.00 -1.99
C ALA A 537 -23.07 -17.98 -1.00
N GLU A 538 -23.32 -17.40 0.17
CA GLU A 538 -22.45 -17.53 1.33
C GLU A 538 -22.48 -18.97 1.84
N VAL A 539 -21.33 -19.53 2.22
CA VAL A 539 -21.22 -20.87 2.81
C VAL A 539 -20.26 -20.84 4.00
N SER A 540 -20.55 -21.63 5.03
CA SER A 540 -19.67 -21.80 6.19
C SER A 540 -18.91 -23.11 6.08
N LEU A 541 -17.59 -23.04 6.28
CA LEU A 541 -16.70 -24.20 6.30
C LEU A 541 -15.98 -24.26 7.65
N ARG A 542 -15.79 -25.46 8.22
CA ARG A 542 -15.03 -25.63 9.48
C ARG A 542 -13.63 -24.98 9.41
N GLY A 543 -12.94 -25.12 8.28
CA GLY A 543 -11.68 -24.43 8.04
C GLY A 543 -10.90 -24.98 6.85
N LEU A 544 -9.76 -24.37 6.61
CA LEU A 544 -8.79 -24.73 5.58
C LEU A 544 -7.47 -25.14 6.25
N SER A 545 -6.83 -26.17 5.71
CA SER A 545 -5.43 -26.47 6.02
C SER A 545 -4.56 -26.06 4.84
N LEU A 546 -3.65 -25.10 5.06
CA LEU A 546 -2.74 -24.49 4.09
C LEU A 546 -1.31 -24.88 4.48
N GLY A 547 -0.85 -26.06 4.04
CA GLY A 547 0.37 -26.66 4.58
C GLY A 547 0.24 -26.88 6.09
N ASP A 548 1.18 -26.33 6.86
CA ASP A 548 1.21 -26.41 8.33
C ASP A 548 0.30 -25.37 9.02
N PHE A 549 -0.29 -24.45 8.25
CA PHE A 549 -1.23 -23.46 8.79
C PHE A 549 -2.67 -23.98 8.73
N ASP A 550 -3.32 -24.13 9.88
CA ASP A 550 -4.70 -24.60 9.96
C ASP A 550 -5.64 -23.54 10.56
N THR A 551 -6.59 -23.08 9.75
CA THR A 551 -7.52 -22.01 10.16
C THR A 551 -8.47 -22.46 11.27
N ARG A 552 -8.67 -23.78 11.48
CA ARG A 552 -9.52 -24.32 12.55
C ARG A 552 -9.01 -23.99 13.94
N THR A 553 -7.74 -23.60 14.03
CA THR A 553 -7.06 -23.18 15.26
C THR A 553 -7.26 -21.68 15.56
N THR A 554 -8.11 -21.00 14.78
CA THR A 554 -8.40 -19.57 14.94
C THR A 554 -9.87 -19.28 15.17
N THR A 555 -10.75 -20.10 14.60
CA THR A 555 -12.21 -19.95 14.65
C THR A 555 -12.87 -21.32 14.43
N ASP A 556 -14.15 -21.42 14.74
CA ASP A 556 -14.98 -22.61 14.51
C ASP A 556 -15.34 -22.73 13.03
N THR A 557 -15.76 -21.64 12.40
CA THR A 557 -16.04 -21.63 10.96
C THR A 557 -15.43 -20.42 10.30
N ILE A 558 -15.16 -20.59 9.02
CA ILE A 558 -14.84 -19.52 8.10
C ILE A 558 -16.00 -19.34 7.12
N THR A 559 -16.26 -18.10 6.74
CA THR A 559 -17.29 -17.74 5.77
C THR A 559 -16.67 -17.56 4.40
N LEU A 560 -17.23 -18.22 3.39
CA LEU A 560 -16.76 -18.21 2.01
C LEU A 560 -17.93 -17.85 1.09
N ALA A 561 -17.61 -17.38 -0.12
CA ALA A 561 -18.58 -17.37 -1.21
C ALA A 561 -18.53 -18.69 -1.99
N ALA A 562 -19.67 -19.11 -2.52
CA ALA A 562 -19.82 -20.25 -3.42
C ALA A 562 -20.29 -19.74 -4.77
N PHE A 563 -19.51 -20.01 -5.81
CA PHE A 563 -19.69 -19.49 -7.16
C PHE A 563 -19.48 -20.59 -8.19
N ASP A 564 -20.17 -20.56 -9.33
CA ASP A 564 -19.87 -21.48 -10.44
C ASP A 564 -18.68 -20.96 -11.25
N PHE A 565 -17.51 -21.62 -11.13
CA PHE A 565 -16.32 -21.22 -11.88
C PHE A 565 -16.18 -21.91 -13.23
N SER A 566 -17.21 -22.62 -13.71
CA SER A 566 -17.14 -23.38 -14.97
C SER A 566 -16.68 -22.52 -16.15
N ALA A 567 -17.23 -21.31 -16.31
CA ALA A 567 -16.85 -20.39 -17.40
C ALA A 567 -15.37 -19.98 -17.33
N MET A 568 -14.91 -19.57 -16.14
CA MET A 568 -13.52 -19.20 -15.90
C MET A 568 -12.59 -20.39 -16.11
N ASN A 569 -12.88 -21.54 -15.48
CA ASN A 569 -12.06 -22.74 -15.60
C ASN A 569 -11.96 -23.24 -17.05
N ASN A 570 -13.05 -23.18 -17.81
CA ASN A 570 -13.02 -23.51 -19.25
C ASN A 570 -12.11 -22.55 -20.01
N ALA A 571 -12.17 -21.24 -19.73
CA ALA A 571 -11.30 -20.24 -20.35
C ALA A 571 -9.82 -20.46 -19.99
N LEU A 572 -9.52 -20.77 -18.72
CA LEU A 572 -8.17 -21.07 -18.25
C LEU A 572 -7.58 -22.30 -18.96
N VAL A 573 -8.35 -23.39 -19.03
CA VAL A 573 -7.90 -24.62 -19.71
C VAL A 573 -7.68 -24.37 -21.20
N GLN A 574 -8.64 -23.77 -21.89
CA GLN A 574 -8.60 -23.61 -23.34
C GLN A 574 -7.55 -22.59 -23.81
N ARG A 575 -7.36 -21.49 -23.07
CA ARG A 575 -6.52 -20.37 -23.50
C ARG A 575 -5.14 -20.37 -22.88
N ARG A 576 -4.98 -20.96 -21.68
CA ARG A 576 -3.73 -20.91 -20.91
C ARG A 576 -3.11 -22.29 -20.70
N LYS A 577 -3.79 -23.37 -21.10
CA LYS A 577 -3.40 -24.74 -20.74
C LYS A 577 -3.25 -24.92 -19.22
N ALA A 578 -3.90 -24.05 -18.45
CA ALA A 578 -3.85 -24.08 -17.00
C ALA A 578 -4.85 -25.11 -16.47
N ARG A 579 -4.60 -25.59 -15.25
CA ARG A 579 -5.51 -26.52 -14.58
C ARG A 579 -6.67 -25.76 -13.93
N PRO A 580 -7.89 -26.34 -13.87
CA PRO A 580 -9.01 -25.72 -13.15
C PRO A 580 -8.67 -25.41 -11.69
N ILE A 581 -9.11 -24.26 -11.21
CA ILE A 581 -9.00 -23.88 -9.80
C ILE A 581 -10.28 -24.27 -9.04
N ASN A 582 -10.13 -24.50 -7.74
CA ASN A 582 -11.21 -24.90 -6.84
C ASN A 582 -11.75 -23.74 -6.02
N GLY A 583 -11.07 -22.60 -6.02
CA GLY A 583 -11.42 -21.47 -5.18
C GLY A 583 -10.46 -20.29 -5.33
N LEU A 584 -10.76 -19.23 -4.58
CA LEU A 584 -9.96 -18.02 -4.44
C LEU A 584 -9.62 -17.81 -2.95
N LEU A 585 -8.38 -17.48 -2.63
CA LEU A 585 -7.96 -17.04 -1.30
C LEU A 585 -7.93 -15.50 -1.26
N GLY A 586 -9.06 -14.93 -0.82
CA GLY A 586 -9.35 -13.51 -0.76
C GLY A 586 -8.87 -12.73 0.47
N GLN A 587 -8.96 -11.40 0.38
CA GLN A 587 -8.51 -10.40 1.34
C GLN A 587 -8.96 -10.66 2.78
N ALA A 588 -10.23 -11.02 3.02
CA ALA A 588 -10.76 -11.21 4.36
C ALA A 588 -9.96 -12.25 5.18
N HIS A 589 -9.59 -13.37 4.56
CA HIS A 589 -8.78 -14.40 5.23
C HIS A 589 -7.31 -14.00 5.32
N LEU A 590 -6.75 -13.42 4.26
CA LEU A 590 -5.37 -12.91 4.28
C LEU A 590 -5.17 -11.90 5.42
N ARG A 591 -6.13 -10.99 5.60
CA ARG A 591 -6.15 -10.02 6.69
C ARG A 591 -6.33 -10.67 8.06
N SER A 592 -7.28 -11.60 8.20
CA SER A 592 -7.55 -12.30 9.46
C SER A 592 -6.33 -13.08 9.98
N TYR A 593 -5.43 -13.46 9.07
CA TYR A 593 -4.21 -14.20 9.37
C TYR A 593 -2.94 -13.37 9.15
N ALA A 594 -3.05 -12.04 9.22
CA ALA A 594 -1.92 -11.11 9.22
C ALA A 594 -0.94 -11.34 8.07
N ALA A 595 -1.45 -11.71 6.88
CA ALA A 595 -0.66 -12.27 5.78
C ALA A 595 0.51 -11.39 5.34
N VAL A 596 1.62 -12.03 4.98
CA VAL A 596 2.70 -11.41 4.20
C VAL A 596 2.92 -12.24 2.95
N ILE A 597 2.82 -11.61 1.77
CA ILE A 597 3.01 -12.29 0.48
C ILE A 597 4.37 -11.85 -0.07
N ASP A 598 5.27 -12.81 -0.32
CA ASP A 598 6.59 -12.56 -0.90
C ASP A 598 6.67 -13.14 -2.32
N TYR A 599 6.75 -12.25 -3.31
CA TYR A 599 6.92 -12.62 -4.71
C TYR A 599 8.34 -13.08 -5.05
N ALA A 600 9.35 -12.73 -4.26
CA ALA A 600 10.74 -13.08 -4.52
C ALA A 600 11.06 -14.52 -4.11
N ALA A 601 10.55 -14.98 -2.97
CA ALA A 601 10.67 -16.34 -2.48
C ALA A 601 9.32 -17.08 -2.48
N PRO A 602 8.55 -17.01 -3.60
CA PRO A 602 7.11 -17.30 -3.73
C PRO A 602 6.48 -18.00 -2.52
N ALA A 603 6.15 -17.20 -1.50
CA ALA A 603 5.64 -17.69 -0.23
C ALA A 603 4.57 -16.76 0.35
N LEU A 604 3.56 -17.38 0.93
CA LEU A 604 2.54 -16.74 1.74
C LEU A 604 2.81 -17.06 3.20
N TYR A 605 3.11 -16.04 3.99
CA TYR A 605 3.32 -16.17 5.42
C TYR A 605 2.03 -15.83 6.15
N LEU A 606 1.53 -16.76 6.97
CA LEU A 606 0.31 -16.60 7.75
C LEU A 606 0.61 -16.69 9.24
N ARG A 607 -0.10 -15.89 10.03
CA ARG A 607 0.02 -15.88 11.49
C ARG A 607 -1.36 -15.73 12.12
N THR A 608 -1.63 -16.54 13.13
CA THR A 608 -2.88 -16.42 13.89
C THR A 608 -2.87 -15.13 14.72
N PRO A 609 -4.01 -14.45 14.91
CA PRO A 609 -4.07 -13.31 15.85
C PRO A 609 -3.61 -13.69 17.26
N LEU A 610 -3.86 -14.93 17.67
CA LEU A 610 -3.41 -15.50 18.93
C LEU A 610 -1.89 -15.40 19.10
N ALA A 611 -1.10 -15.67 18.05
CA ALA A 611 0.36 -15.60 18.12
C ALA A 611 0.88 -14.18 18.44
N GLY A 612 0.16 -13.14 18.04
CA GLY A 612 0.49 -11.76 18.40
C GLY A 612 0.13 -11.39 19.85
N LEU A 613 -0.98 -11.95 20.37
CA LEU A 613 -1.44 -11.74 21.74
C LEU A 613 -0.64 -12.56 22.75
N TRP A 614 -0.22 -13.77 22.39
CA TRP A 614 0.34 -14.77 23.30
C TRP A 614 1.49 -14.24 24.17
N PRO A 615 2.50 -13.52 23.64
CA PRO A 615 3.58 -12.98 24.47
C PRO A 615 3.11 -12.04 25.58
N ALA A 616 1.98 -11.34 25.40
CA ALA A 616 1.43 -10.43 26.41
C ALA A 616 0.66 -11.17 27.51
N VAL A 617 -0.04 -12.25 27.17
CA VAL A 617 -0.92 -12.99 28.10
C VAL A 617 -0.26 -14.23 28.71
N GLU A 618 0.79 -14.78 28.10
CA GLU A 618 1.41 -16.04 28.55
C GLU A 618 1.98 -15.92 29.97
N GLY A 619 1.64 -16.88 30.83
CA GLY A 619 2.04 -16.89 32.23
C GLY A 619 0.85 -16.98 33.18
N ARG A 620 1.14 -16.79 34.48
CA ARG A 620 0.17 -16.88 35.57
C ARG A 620 -0.32 -15.50 35.99
N TRP A 621 -1.60 -15.45 36.33
CA TRP A 621 -2.34 -14.26 36.66
C TRP A 621 -3.23 -14.53 37.86
N VAL A 622 -3.29 -13.59 38.79
CA VAL A 622 -4.12 -13.67 39.99
C VAL A 622 -5.11 -12.52 40.00
N ALA A 623 -6.38 -12.83 40.23
CA ALA A 623 -7.44 -11.84 40.26
C ALA A 623 -7.23 -10.89 41.45
N THR A 624 -7.46 -9.60 41.20
CA THR A 624 -7.37 -8.55 42.22
C THR A 624 -8.72 -7.90 42.48
N GLU A 625 -9.57 -7.83 41.46
CA GLU A 625 -10.89 -7.20 41.54
C GLU A 625 -11.87 -7.96 40.65
N GLY A 626 -13.17 -7.87 40.97
CA GLY A 626 -14.22 -8.49 40.20
C GLY A 626 -15.54 -7.74 40.26
N GLN A 627 -16.31 -7.83 39.18
CA GLN A 627 -17.67 -7.33 39.09
C GLN A 627 -18.55 -8.38 38.39
N GLU A 628 -19.73 -8.63 38.94
CA GLU A 628 -20.72 -9.56 38.39
C GLU A 628 -22.10 -8.89 38.43
N ASP A 629 -22.75 -8.80 37.28
CA ASP A 629 -24.08 -8.21 37.13
C ASP A 629 -24.29 -6.89 37.90
N GLY A 630 -23.39 -5.96 37.66
CA GLY A 630 -23.43 -4.60 38.21
C GLY A 630 -22.89 -4.50 39.63
N ARG A 631 -22.56 -5.63 40.28
CA ARG A 631 -22.17 -5.68 41.69
C ARG A 631 -20.71 -6.05 41.84
N ALA A 632 -20.04 -5.44 42.81
CA ALA A 632 -18.69 -5.87 43.18
C ALA A 632 -18.72 -7.34 43.61
N ARG A 633 -17.82 -8.15 43.05
CA ARG A 633 -17.63 -9.55 43.40
C ARG A 633 -16.45 -9.65 44.37
N PRO A 634 -16.67 -10.05 45.63
CA PRO A 634 -15.58 -10.23 46.58
C PRO A 634 -14.58 -11.28 46.07
N ILE A 635 -13.29 -10.95 46.14
CA ILE A 635 -12.21 -11.89 45.84
C ILE A 635 -11.71 -12.46 47.17
N ASP A 636 -11.79 -13.79 47.33
CA ASP A 636 -11.23 -14.48 48.49
C ASP A 636 -9.70 -14.41 48.43
N ALA A 637 -9.09 -13.72 49.39
CA ALA A 637 -7.64 -13.58 49.45
C ALA A 637 -6.92 -14.91 49.74
N ALA A 638 -7.59 -15.88 50.38
CA ALA A 638 -7.01 -17.20 50.67
C ALA A 638 -7.00 -18.11 49.43
N ALA A 639 -7.98 -17.93 48.53
CA ALA A 639 -8.13 -18.72 47.33
C ALA A 639 -8.58 -17.86 46.13
N PRO A 640 -7.77 -16.87 45.70
CA PRO A 640 -8.18 -15.95 44.65
C PRO A 640 -8.28 -16.69 43.31
N PRO A 641 -9.21 -16.27 42.42
CA PRO A 641 -9.24 -16.80 41.07
C PRO A 641 -7.91 -16.59 40.36
N ARG A 642 -7.47 -17.62 39.63
CA ARG A 642 -6.21 -17.60 38.86
C ARG A 642 -6.45 -17.97 37.41
N LEU A 643 -5.72 -17.31 36.52
CA LEU A 643 -5.62 -17.65 35.10
C LEU A 643 -4.19 -18.03 34.76
N GLU A 644 -3.99 -19.11 34.03
CA GLU A 644 -2.71 -19.45 33.41
C GLU A 644 -2.91 -19.63 31.91
N PHE A 645 -2.25 -18.79 31.12
CA PHE A 645 -2.13 -18.98 29.68
C PHE A 645 -0.85 -19.74 29.40
N LYS A 646 -0.96 -20.96 28.88
CA LYS A 646 0.19 -21.80 28.52
C LYS A 646 -0.13 -22.73 27.35
N ASN A 647 0.77 -22.83 26.38
CA ASN A 647 0.65 -23.72 25.22
C ASN A 647 -0.71 -23.59 24.51
N ARG A 648 -1.16 -22.36 24.22
CA ARG A 648 -2.46 -22.05 23.60
C ARG A 648 -3.70 -22.49 24.39
N THR A 649 -3.52 -22.89 25.65
CA THR A 649 -4.61 -23.22 26.55
C THR A 649 -4.73 -22.18 27.66
N LEU A 650 -5.96 -21.99 28.13
CA LEU A 650 -6.31 -21.22 29.30
C LEU A 650 -6.69 -22.17 30.42
N GLN A 651 -6.00 -22.08 31.55
CA GLN A 651 -6.43 -22.71 32.78
C GLN A 651 -7.03 -21.65 33.70
N LEU A 652 -8.26 -21.87 34.14
CA LEU A 652 -8.95 -21.02 35.11
C LEU A 652 -9.16 -21.81 36.39
N THR A 653 -8.76 -21.25 37.53
CA THR A 653 -9.08 -21.79 38.86
C THR A 653 -9.93 -20.76 39.60
N ASP A 654 -11.10 -21.15 40.10
CA ASP A 654 -11.98 -20.26 40.88
C ASP A 654 -11.73 -20.31 42.40
N GLY A 655 -10.64 -20.98 42.80
CA GLY A 655 -10.27 -21.30 44.18
C GLY A 655 -10.70 -22.69 44.64
N LYS A 656 -11.66 -23.33 43.96
CA LYS A 656 -12.19 -24.66 44.32
C LYS A 656 -12.13 -25.66 43.17
N LYS A 657 -12.37 -25.18 41.95
CA LYS A 657 -12.39 -25.97 40.72
C LYS A 657 -11.38 -25.41 39.73
N GLN A 658 -10.80 -26.31 38.96
CA GLN A 658 -9.91 -26.00 37.86
C GLN A 658 -10.60 -26.35 36.54
N TYR A 659 -10.53 -25.43 35.60
CA TYR A 659 -11.07 -25.55 34.26
C TYR A 659 -9.91 -25.39 33.27
N ARG A 660 -9.98 -26.12 32.15
CA ARG A 660 -8.99 -26.05 31.09
C ARG A 660 -9.70 -25.89 29.76
N PHE A 661 -9.31 -24.86 29.01
CA PHE A 661 -9.92 -24.51 27.73
C PHE A 661 -8.84 -24.35 26.66
N GLY A 662 -9.16 -24.72 25.43
CA GLY A 662 -8.55 -24.12 24.25
C GLY A 662 -9.11 -22.70 24.05
N VAL A 663 -8.35 -21.86 23.34
CA VAL A 663 -8.70 -20.45 23.17
C VAL A 663 -8.59 -20.03 21.71
N HIS A 664 -9.70 -19.57 21.14
CA HIS A 664 -9.72 -18.80 19.91
C HIS A 664 -9.83 -17.32 20.24
N VAL A 665 -9.09 -16.47 19.53
CA VAL A 665 -9.15 -15.03 19.72
C VAL A 665 -9.24 -14.27 18.40
N LEU A 666 -10.00 -13.18 18.42
CA LEU A 666 -10.07 -12.22 17.33
C LEU A 666 -9.90 -10.81 17.88
N PRO A 667 -9.10 -9.95 17.24
CA PRO A 667 -8.95 -8.56 17.66
C PRO A 667 -10.26 -7.81 17.47
N VAL A 668 -10.65 -7.01 18.46
CA VAL A 668 -11.83 -6.13 18.45
C VAL A 668 -11.43 -4.73 18.92
N LYS A 669 -12.29 -3.72 18.72
CA LYS A 669 -11.98 -2.30 18.97
C LYS A 669 -11.33 -2.03 20.35
N ASN A 670 -11.75 -2.74 21.39
CA ASN A 670 -11.32 -2.51 22.77
C ASN A 670 -10.44 -3.63 23.36
N GLY A 671 -10.00 -4.62 22.56
CA GLY A 671 -9.26 -5.77 23.07
C GLY A 671 -9.32 -6.96 22.13
N HIS A 672 -9.54 -8.15 22.68
CA HIS A 672 -9.65 -9.39 21.92
C HIS A 672 -10.91 -10.13 22.35
N ALA A 673 -11.79 -10.41 21.40
CA ALA A 673 -12.83 -11.40 21.58
C ALA A 673 -12.20 -12.78 21.78
N MET A 674 -12.79 -13.58 22.65
CA MET A 674 -12.29 -14.87 23.06
C MET A 674 -13.43 -15.88 23.05
N TRP A 675 -13.17 -17.05 22.46
CA TRP A 675 -14.04 -18.21 22.54
C TRP A 675 -13.27 -19.38 23.17
N LEU A 676 -13.89 -19.99 24.17
CA LEU A 676 -13.33 -21.08 24.95
C LEU A 676 -13.98 -22.40 24.54
N PHE A 677 -13.18 -23.42 24.35
CA PHE A 677 -13.63 -24.74 23.90
C PHE A 677 -12.84 -25.86 24.57
N ASP A 678 -13.30 -27.09 24.40
CA ASP A 678 -12.56 -28.29 24.82
C ASP A 678 -11.29 -28.45 23.97
N PRO A 679 -10.08 -28.30 24.53
CA PRO A 679 -8.84 -28.31 23.75
C PRO A 679 -8.61 -29.62 22.98
N GLU A 680 -9.22 -30.74 23.40
CA GLU A 680 -9.10 -32.02 22.69
C GLU A 680 -9.95 -32.06 21.40
N LYS A 681 -10.89 -31.13 21.26
CA LYS A 681 -11.84 -31.04 20.14
C LYS A 681 -11.51 -29.94 19.13
N GLU A 682 -10.38 -29.22 19.28
CA GLU A 682 -10.03 -28.09 18.40
C GLU A 682 -10.16 -28.44 16.90
N LEU A 683 -9.69 -29.62 16.50
CA LEU A 683 -9.69 -30.04 15.09
C LEU A 683 -10.87 -30.96 14.73
N ALA A 684 -11.84 -31.14 15.63
CA ALA A 684 -13.03 -31.92 15.38
C ALA A 684 -13.87 -31.33 14.23
N LYS A 685 -14.71 -32.17 13.61
CA LYS A 685 -15.58 -31.79 12.49
C LYS A 685 -16.55 -30.67 12.88
N GLU A 686 -16.98 -30.68 14.13
CA GLU A 686 -17.84 -29.67 14.76
C GLU A 686 -17.13 -29.22 16.05
N LEU A 687 -17.16 -27.93 16.34
CA LEU A 687 -16.57 -27.36 17.56
C LEU A 687 -17.64 -26.64 18.38
N ASP A 688 -17.82 -27.10 19.61
CA ASP A 688 -18.70 -26.43 20.57
C ASP A 688 -17.89 -25.48 21.45
N TYR A 689 -18.26 -24.20 21.40
CA TYR A 689 -17.79 -23.24 22.38
C TYR A 689 -18.51 -23.42 23.70
N GLN A 690 -17.76 -23.45 24.79
CA GLN A 690 -18.25 -23.61 26.15
C GLN A 690 -18.47 -22.27 26.84
N ALA A 691 -17.71 -21.25 26.45
CA ALA A 691 -17.84 -19.89 26.94
C ALA A 691 -17.27 -18.89 25.94
N VAL A 692 -17.69 -17.63 26.06
CA VAL A 692 -17.15 -16.53 25.26
C VAL A 692 -16.91 -15.32 26.14
N GLY A 693 -16.08 -14.40 25.65
CA GLY A 693 -15.80 -13.16 26.34
C GLY A 693 -14.92 -12.22 25.54
N ILE A 694 -14.41 -11.21 26.23
CA ILE A 694 -13.35 -10.32 25.75
C ILE A 694 -12.23 -10.23 26.78
N LEU A 695 -11.01 -10.00 26.31
CA LEU A 695 -9.85 -9.73 27.15
C LEU A 695 -9.03 -8.55 26.63
N LYS A 696 -8.28 -7.89 27.51
CA LYS A 696 -7.22 -6.93 27.15
C LYS A 696 -6.09 -6.98 28.15
N VAL A 697 -4.89 -6.61 27.71
CA VAL A 697 -3.74 -6.39 28.60
C VAL A 697 -3.32 -4.93 28.46
N VAL A 698 -3.34 -4.18 29.57
CA VAL A 698 -2.95 -2.77 29.63
C VAL A 698 -2.06 -2.57 30.86
N ASP A 699 -0.88 -1.98 30.67
CA ASP A 699 0.08 -1.70 31.76
C ASP A 699 0.38 -2.90 32.68
N GLY A 700 0.49 -4.10 32.09
CA GLY A 700 0.74 -5.35 32.83
C GLY A 700 -0.44 -5.86 33.65
N ARG A 701 -1.64 -5.30 33.47
CA ARG A 701 -2.91 -5.81 34.01
C ARG A 701 -3.71 -6.49 32.91
N LEU A 702 -4.29 -7.63 33.24
CA LEU A 702 -5.17 -8.38 32.34
C LEU A 702 -6.61 -8.16 32.82
N THR A 703 -7.46 -7.61 31.97
CA THR A 703 -8.91 -7.58 32.19
C THR A 703 -9.56 -8.67 31.36
N VAL A 704 -10.46 -9.45 31.96
CA VAL A 704 -11.29 -10.43 31.25
C VAL A 704 -12.76 -10.19 31.58
N CYS A 705 -13.61 -10.11 30.56
CA CYS A 705 -15.06 -10.09 30.69
C CYS A 705 -15.64 -11.36 30.06
N LEU A 706 -16.27 -12.23 30.84
CA LEU A 706 -16.86 -13.49 30.39
C LEU A 706 -18.39 -13.44 30.45
N CYS A 707 -19.04 -14.10 29.50
CA CYS A 707 -20.43 -14.51 29.66
C CYS A 707 -20.49 -15.77 30.53
N LEU A 708 -21.30 -15.74 31.59
CA LEU A 708 -21.39 -16.85 32.55
C LEU A 708 -22.10 -18.08 32.00
N ASP A 709 -22.84 -17.93 30.90
CA ASP A 709 -23.49 -19.02 30.17
C ASP A 709 -23.65 -18.69 28.68
N LEU A 710 -23.87 -19.71 27.86
CA LEU A 710 -24.01 -19.58 26.40
C LEU A 710 -25.33 -18.91 25.97
N ALA A 711 -26.40 -18.99 26.78
CA ALA A 711 -27.65 -18.30 26.47
C ALA A 711 -27.49 -16.78 26.61
N THR A 712 -26.67 -16.34 27.57
CA THR A 712 -26.21 -14.97 27.72
C THR A 712 -25.31 -14.55 26.56
N ALA A 713 -24.37 -15.41 26.15
CA ALA A 713 -23.55 -15.17 24.97
C ALA A 713 -24.37 -14.98 23.68
N ALA A 714 -25.46 -15.75 23.53
CA ALA A 714 -26.37 -15.67 22.38
C ALA A 714 -27.12 -14.33 22.30
N LYS A 715 -27.25 -13.58 23.42
CA LYS A 715 -27.83 -12.23 23.44
C LYS A 715 -26.85 -11.16 22.94
N GLY A 716 -25.58 -11.49 22.76
CA GLY A 716 -24.55 -10.60 22.27
C GLY A 716 -23.26 -10.69 23.09
N MET A 717 -22.14 -10.83 22.38
CA MET A 717 -20.81 -10.81 22.97
C MET A 717 -20.55 -9.48 23.69
N PRO A 718 -19.85 -9.46 24.84
CA PRO A 718 -19.40 -8.21 25.44
C PRO A 718 -18.53 -7.43 24.47
N ASP A 719 -18.83 -6.15 24.31
CA ASP A 719 -18.07 -5.18 23.51
C ASP A 719 -17.45 -4.07 24.38
N ASP A 720 -17.91 -3.97 25.63
CA ASP A 720 -17.31 -3.21 26.71
C ASP A 720 -16.93 -4.10 27.90
N PHE A 721 -15.87 -3.72 28.63
CA PHE A 721 -15.42 -4.42 29.83
C PHE A 721 -16.30 -4.06 31.03
N LYS A 722 -17.61 -4.27 30.88
CA LYS A 722 -18.61 -3.97 31.90
C LYS A 722 -19.52 -5.17 32.10
N ALA A 723 -20.00 -5.30 33.32
CA ALA A 723 -21.08 -6.21 33.69
C ALA A 723 -22.28 -5.39 34.18
N PRO A 724 -23.21 -4.94 33.32
CA PRO A 724 -24.44 -4.30 33.76
C PRO A 724 -25.32 -5.23 34.60
N ALA A 725 -26.23 -4.68 35.41
CA ALA A 725 -27.16 -5.49 36.19
C ALA A 725 -28.04 -6.40 35.29
N GLY A 726 -28.09 -7.69 35.60
CA GLY A 726 -28.85 -8.69 34.83
C GLY A 726 -28.24 -9.07 33.48
N SER A 727 -26.97 -8.71 33.24
CA SER A 727 -26.28 -9.00 31.99
C SER A 727 -25.78 -10.44 31.85
N GLY A 728 -25.69 -11.20 32.95
CA GLY A 728 -25.02 -12.49 33.03
C GLY A 728 -23.51 -12.41 32.79
N ARG A 729 -22.88 -11.25 33.02
CA ARG A 729 -21.45 -11.01 32.72
C ARG A 729 -20.62 -10.94 34.00
N LEU A 730 -19.39 -11.45 33.89
CA LEU A 730 -18.35 -11.40 34.92
C LEU A 730 -17.13 -10.67 34.38
N VAL A 731 -16.76 -9.56 35.00
CA VAL A 731 -15.50 -8.85 34.74
C VAL A 731 -14.52 -9.17 35.87
N LEU A 732 -13.31 -9.57 35.52
CA LEU A 732 -12.21 -9.80 36.45
C LEU A 732 -10.97 -9.03 36.00
N GLU A 733 -10.34 -8.36 36.94
CA GLU A 733 -9.02 -7.73 36.77
C GLU A 733 -7.96 -8.63 37.40
N PHE A 734 -6.86 -8.82 36.68
CA PHE A 734 -5.76 -9.67 37.10
C PHE A 734 -4.43 -8.92 37.06
N ARG A 735 -3.56 -9.27 38.00
CA ARG A 735 -2.13 -8.93 37.95
C ARG A 735 -1.31 -10.18 37.65
N ARG A 736 -0.19 -10.01 36.95
CA ARG A 736 0.76 -11.10 36.69
C ARG A 736 1.35 -11.59 38.03
N GLU A 737 1.35 -12.90 38.23
CA GLU A 737 1.99 -13.54 39.38
C GLU A 737 3.51 -13.50 39.18
N LYS A 738 4.26 -13.15 40.23
CA LYS A 738 5.71 -12.97 40.17
C LYS A 738 6.47 -14.28 40.08
#